data_AF-A0A1G5FPU8-F1
#
_entry.id   AF-A0A1G5FPU8-F1
#
_cell.length_a   1.000
_cell.length_b   1.000
_cell.length_c   1.000
_cell.angle_alpha   90.00
_cell.angle_beta   90.00
_cell.angle_gamma   90.00
#
_symmetry.space_group_name_H-M   'P 1'
#
loop_
_entity.id
_entity.type
_entity.pdbx_description
1 polymer ?
#
loop_
_entity_poly.entity_id
_entity_poly.type
_entity_poly.pdbx_seq_one_letter_code
_entity_poly.pdbx_strand_id
1 'polypeptide(L)'
;MNINNSEEKNIVPLDEISFPDSFFREEVRNGFYITTMMKRYWAGQLQMLSDIDKLCKKHGIKWFADYGTLLGAVRHGGYIPWDDDFDIYMLRDDYERFFEIAPKEMPSVYIFLSLRDIEEGYDNFLGRIVNCNTIDCSEDHLSQFSGCPYTVGVDIFPMDGVYNDEEKEKERLERAQKAILVHDAVDAADELGNLAKNIESLVIDIEKENHVHLRRGKKLKHEIQKLIEKIYMECPVSEADRVAMMPFYLQYGNHVYPKKFMNKSFEMEFENTLLQVPCCYDYKLALDYGNYMEIHKGGGMHEYPVYISQEKALAQKIGHNPFRYTFDSNEMLVSVRRYMEKMLVPQKEKDKKTILFLPCRAMWWDTMEGLWHKYVSEGHDVHVLPISFYDTNFQGEVGEMHDERALFPEYLNVEDFEKFDYAGVHPDAIVIQVPYDEWNSSLTVHEFFYSSNIINATDELIYVPCFDIDDPIDSEDKACRSIEILAEQPAVVNADKVLLKSEKQRELYLRKLIGFSGEETRAFWENKIEVSPYVGRDWQKRVQSDGLADDIKNAVCAHAENIDASGHGHDEKKSADEAAMKQAWSEFLGEYADRKAVVYYYTISTLMCRGEAAIDKFERVLDTFAETAKEGKLVAIFVPQDYLTANLDKAEDDVRERYLAFVEKVKNAEGVIWDEDNQSLEFIDMWDAYYGDTGVIAMECANRKIPVMLENVDI
;
A
#
# COMPACT_ATOMS: atom_id res chain seq x y z
N MET A 1 -7.70 -3.86 -24.65
CA MET A 1 -7.52 -2.65 -23.84
C MET A 1 -6.94 -3.07 -22.50
N ASN A 2 -5.71 -2.64 -22.21
CA ASN A 2 -5.06 -2.88 -20.93
C ASN A 2 -5.96 -2.36 -19.81
N ILE A 3 -6.34 -3.24 -18.88
CA ILE A 3 -6.81 -2.85 -17.57
C ILE A 3 -5.57 -2.29 -16.85
N ASN A 4 -5.19 -1.07 -17.21
CA ASN A 4 -4.41 -0.23 -16.32
C ASN A 4 -5.28 -0.07 -15.09
N ASN A 5 -4.92 -0.79 -14.02
CA ASN A 5 -5.48 -0.70 -12.68
C ASN A 5 -5.15 0.65 -12.00
N SER A 6 -5.18 1.73 -12.76
CA SER A 6 -5.17 3.07 -12.22
C SER A 6 -6.08 3.89 -13.12
N GLU A 7 -7.19 4.36 -12.56
CA GLU A 7 -7.61 5.73 -12.88
C GLU A 7 -6.34 6.57 -12.88
N GLU A 8 -6.06 7.24 -14.01
CA GLU A 8 -4.82 7.98 -14.26
C GLU A 8 -4.41 8.67 -12.96
N LYS A 9 -3.27 8.27 -12.37
CA LYS A 9 -2.89 8.67 -10.99
C LYS A 9 -2.82 10.19 -10.81
N ASN A 10 -2.91 10.95 -11.91
CA ASN A 10 -2.87 12.40 -11.96
C ASN A 10 -1.69 12.93 -11.15
N ILE A 11 -0.50 12.47 -11.52
CA ILE A 11 0.75 12.81 -10.84
C ILE A 11 0.94 14.33 -10.95
N VAL A 12 0.94 15.01 -9.81
CA VAL A 12 1.19 16.46 -9.71
C VAL A 12 2.44 16.73 -8.85
N PRO A 13 3.07 17.91 -9.00
CA PRO A 13 4.08 18.35 -8.04
C PRO A 13 3.52 18.38 -6.60
N LEU A 14 4.37 18.06 -5.61
CA LEU A 14 3.95 17.97 -4.20
C LEU A 14 3.38 19.28 -3.64
N ASP A 15 3.83 20.44 -4.12
CA ASP A 15 3.30 21.74 -3.71
C ASP A 15 1.91 22.06 -4.29
N GLU A 16 1.49 21.31 -5.31
CA GLU A 16 0.19 21.37 -5.98
C GLU A 16 -0.69 20.15 -5.66
N ILE A 17 -0.36 19.40 -4.60
CA ILE A 17 -1.06 18.16 -4.24
C ILE A 17 -2.58 18.37 -4.15
N SER A 18 -3.31 17.49 -4.82
CA SER A 18 -4.77 17.43 -4.78
C SER A 18 -5.23 16.00 -5.01
N PHE A 19 -6.34 15.62 -4.38
CA PHE A 19 -6.82 14.24 -4.39
C PHE A 19 -8.12 14.17 -5.20
N PRO A 20 -8.17 13.44 -6.32
CA PRO A 20 -9.44 13.15 -6.98
C PRO A 20 -10.28 12.21 -6.10
N ASP A 21 -11.60 12.20 -6.27
CA ASP A 21 -12.50 11.34 -5.47
C ASP A 21 -12.14 9.85 -5.57
N SER A 22 -11.62 9.44 -6.74
CA SER A 22 -11.05 8.10 -6.97
C SER A 22 -9.95 7.69 -6.00
N PHE A 23 -9.15 8.64 -5.51
CA PHE A 23 -8.06 8.36 -4.57
C PHE A 23 -8.56 7.76 -3.25
N PHE A 24 -9.76 8.16 -2.81
CA PHE A 24 -10.35 7.74 -1.54
C PHE A 24 -11.09 6.41 -1.62
N ARG A 25 -11.26 5.85 -2.82
CA ARG A 25 -11.92 4.55 -3.00
C ARG A 25 -11.05 3.43 -2.45
N GLU A 26 -11.71 2.41 -1.91
CA GLU A 26 -11.01 1.25 -1.39
C GLU A 26 -10.40 0.41 -2.52
N GLU A 27 -9.26 -0.18 -2.24
CA GLU A 27 -8.53 -0.98 -3.20
C GLU A 27 -7.83 -2.19 -2.56
N VAL A 28 -7.41 -3.13 -3.41
CA VAL A 28 -6.53 -4.22 -3.00
C VAL A 28 -5.20 -4.05 -3.69
N ARG A 29 -4.13 -3.83 -2.91
CA ARG A 29 -2.75 -3.73 -3.41
C ARG A 29 -1.94 -4.89 -2.84
N ASN A 30 -1.31 -5.69 -3.70
CA ASN A 30 -0.58 -6.91 -3.33
C ASN A 30 -1.40 -7.85 -2.41
N GLY A 31 -2.70 -8.01 -2.68
CA GLY A 31 -3.60 -8.85 -1.91
C GLY A 31 -3.96 -8.30 -0.52
N PHE A 32 -3.61 -7.05 -0.20
CA PHE A 32 -3.98 -6.38 1.05
C PHE A 32 -5.08 -5.35 0.81
N TYR A 33 -6.13 -5.37 1.64
CA TYR A 33 -7.26 -4.45 1.54
C TYR A 33 -6.96 -3.11 2.23
N ILE A 34 -7.08 -2.01 1.49
CA ILE A 34 -6.87 -0.65 1.95
C ILE A 34 -8.23 0.06 2.04
N THR A 35 -8.57 0.53 3.24
CA THR A 35 -9.86 1.19 3.53
C THR A 35 -9.88 2.65 3.11
N THR A 36 -11.08 3.21 2.90
CA THR A 36 -11.31 4.64 2.65
C THR A 36 -10.64 5.51 3.72
N MET A 37 -10.78 5.16 5.00
CA MET A 37 -10.20 5.94 6.10
C MET A 37 -8.66 5.90 6.08
N MET A 38 -8.05 4.80 5.63
CA MET A 38 -6.59 4.73 5.46
C MET A 38 -6.13 5.67 4.34
N LYS A 39 -6.83 5.69 3.20
CA LYS A 39 -6.57 6.65 2.11
C LYS A 39 -6.70 8.10 2.59
N ARG A 40 -7.72 8.41 3.40
CA ARG A 40 -7.89 9.75 4.01
C ARG A 40 -6.73 10.09 4.96
N TYR A 41 -6.25 9.12 5.74
CA TYR A 41 -5.09 9.29 6.61
C TYR A 41 -3.82 9.63 5.80
N TRP A 42 -3.54 8.85 4.75
CA TRP A 42 -2.43 9.09 3.81
C TRP A 42 -2.54 10.46 3.11
N ALA A 43 -3.73 10.85 2.66
CA ALA A 43 -3.94 12.19 2.09
C ALA A 43 -3.59 13.31 3.08
N GLY A 44 -3.95 13.13 4.36
CA GLY A 44 -3.54 14.05 5.42
C GLY A 44 -2.01 14.16 5.59
N GLN A 45 -1.28 13.04 5.47
CA GLN A 45 0.18 13.04 5.54
C GLN A 45 0.80 13.75 4.35
N LEU A 46 0.31 13.49 3.14
CA LEU A 46 0.78 14.15 1.92
C LEU A 46 0.47 15.65 1.91
N GLN A 47 -0.69 16.06 2.44
CA GLN A 47 -1.03 17.47 2.62
C GLN A 47 -0.08 18.16 3.61
N MET A 48 0.24 17.50 4.73
CA MET A 48 1.21 18.00 5.71
C MET A 48 2.61 18.08 5.10
N LEU A 49 3.03 17.05 4.35
CA LEU A 49 4.31 17.02 3.68
C LEU A 49 4.44 18.12 2.63
N SER A 50 3.36 18.47 1.92
CA SER A 50 3.33 19.62 1.01
C SER A 50 3.70 20.92 1.72
N ASP A 51 3.16 21.14 2.94
CA ASP A 51 3.49 22.32 3.73
C ASP A 51 4.92 22.30 4.29
N ILE A 52 5.41 21.11 4.69
CA ILE A 52 6.82 20.89 5.09
C ILE A 52 7.75 21.21 3.91
N ASP A 53 7.46 20.70 2.72
CA ASP A 53 8.28 20.87 1.52
C ASP A 53 8.32 22.34 1.07
N LYS A 54 7.18 23.05 1.10
CA LYS A 54 7.11 24.50 0.84
C LYS A 54 8.02 25.29 1.78
N LEU A 55 8.00 24.97 3.08
CA LEU A 55 8.90 25.60 4.05
C LEU A 55 10.36 25.26 3.74
N CYS A 56 10.66 23.99 3.48
CA CYS A 56 12.02 23.51 3.23
C CYS A 56 12.62 24.17 1.98
N LYS A 57 11.88 24.20 0.86
CA LYS A 57 12.27 24.88 -0.39
C LYS A 57 12.53 26.37 -0.16
N LYS A 58 11.67 27.04 0.61
CA LYS A 58 11.83 28.48 0.93
C LYS A 58 13.13 28.78 1.69
N HIS A 59 13.57 27.89 2.58
CA HIS A 59 14.72 28.11 3.46
C HIS A 59 15.97 27.31 3.07
N GLY A 60 15.93 26.59 1.94
CA GLY A 60 17.02 25.74 1.48
C GLY A 60 17.38 24.63 2.49
N ILE A 61 16.36 24.04 3.13
CA ILE A 61 16.49 22.89 4.02
C ILE A 61 16.25 21.64 3.18
N LYS A 62 17.11 20.63 3.31
CA LYS A 62 16.94 19.37 2.59
C LYS A 62 16.26 18.33 3.46
N TRP A 63 15.30 17.64 2.86
CA TRP A 63 14.65 16.47 3.43
C TRP A 63 14.57 15.38 2.35
N PHE A 64 14.46 14.14 2.80
CA PHE A 64 14.43 12.96 1.93
C PHE A 64 13.52 11.91 2.56
N ALA A 65 12.80 11.13 1.75
CA ALA A 65 12.06 9.98 2.23
C ALA A 65 12.99 8.96 2.91
N ASP A 66 12.52 8.36 3.99
CA ASP A 66 13.23 7.32 4.75
C ASP A 66 12.32 6.09 4.99
N TYR A 67 12.89 5.01 5.53
CA TYR A 67 12.20 3.83 6.05
C TYR A 67 11.05 3.31 5.15
N GLY A 68 9.85 3.16 5.72
CA GLY A 68 8.68 2.61 5.03
C GLY A 68 8.25 3.49 3.86
N THR A 69 8.41 4.80 3.98
CA THR A 69 8.11 5.77 2.91
C THR A 69 9.05 5.60 1.70
N LEU A 70 10.37 5.51 1.93
CA LEU A 70 11.34 5.28 0.86
C LEU A 70 11.14 3.91 0.21
N LEU A 71 10.93 2.87 1.02
CA LEU A 71 10.66 1.53 0.53
C LEU A 71 9.36 1.49 -0.29
N GLY A 72 8.32 2.21 0.15
CA GLY A 72 7.08 2.40 -0.57
C GLY A 72 7.28 3.04 -1.94
N ALA A 73 7.98 4.18 -1.99
CA ALA A 73 8.30 4.87 -3.25
C ALA A 73 9.00 3.93 -4.25
N VAL A 74 10.04 3.23 -3.81
CA VAL A 74 10.86 2.38 -4.69
C VAL A 74 10.13 1.10 -5.10
N ARG A 75 9.38 0.45 -4.20
CA ARG A 75 8.81 -0.89 -4.42
C ARG A 75 7.35 -0.86 -4.91
N HIS A 76 6.57 0.13 -4.50
CA HIS A 76 5.13 0.24 -4.78
C HIS A 76 4.74 1.48 -5.58
N GLY A 77 5.64 2.47 -5.75
CA GLY A 77 5.29 3.76 -6.34
C GLY A 77 4.26 4.52 -5.51
N GLY A 78 4.30 4.36 -4.18
CA GLY A 78 3.30 4.85 -3.23
C GLY A 78 3.47 4.21 -1.87
N TYR A 79 2.45 4.30 -1.02
CA TYR A 79 2.45 3.64 0.29
C TYR A 79 2.55 2.12 0.16
N ILE A 80 3.25 1.52 1.13
CA ILE A 80 3.15 0.07 1.35
C ILE A 80 1.74 -0.18 1.93
N PRO A 81 0.98 -1.18 1.43
CA PRO A 81 -0.44 -1.32 1.78
C PRO A 81 -0.73 -1.46 3.29
N TRP A 82 0.19 -2.08 4.02
CA TRP A 82 0.12 -2.34 5.46
C TRP A 82 0.99 -1.38 6.29
N ASP A 83 1.35 -0.24 5.71
CA ASP A 83 2.10 0.82 6.35
C ASP A 83 1.25 2.08 6.47
N ASP A 84 1.44 2.78 7.57
CA ASP A 84 0.63 3.90 8.04
C ASP A 84 1.48 5.03 8.62
N ASP A 85 2.80 4.84 8.70
CA ASP A 85 3.77 5.87 9.03
C ASP A 85 4.19 6.68 7.79
N PHE A 86 4.77 7.85 8.05
CA PHE A 86 5.41 8.65 7.01
C PHE A 86 6.73 9.20 7.54
N ASP A 87 7.83 8.70 6.99
CA ASP A 87 9.17 8.88 7.50
C ASP A 87 10.01 9.70 6.52
N ILE A 88 10.58 10.78 7.01
CA ILE A 88 11.59 11.56 6.29
C ILE A 88 12.84 11.72 7.16
N TYR A 89 14.00 11.91 6.54
CA TYR A 89 15.20 12.28 7.26
C TYR A 89 15.73 13.66 6.84
N MET A 90 16.46 14.28 7.77
CA MET A 90 17.22 15.50 7.54
C MET A 90 18.63 15.30 8.13
N LEU A 91 19.65 15.92 7.51
CA LEU A 91 20.94 16.06 8.19
C LEU A 91 20.76 16.93 9.43
N ARG A 92 21.51 16.67 10.51
CA ARG A 92 21.32 17.35 11.80
C ARG A 92 21.22 18.88 11.70
N ASP A 93 22.08 19.51 10.91
CA ASP A 93 22.06 20.97 10.74
C ASP A 93 20.73 21.48 10.14
N ASP A 94 20.16 20.74 9.20
CA ASP A 94 18.87 21.05 8.57
C ASP A 94 17.71 20.73 9.51
N TYR A 95 17.79 19.63 10.26
CA TYR A 95 16.83 19.27 11.32
C TYR A 95 16.70 20.39 12.37
N GLU A 96 17.83 20.87 12.91
CA GLU A 96 17.82 21.92 13.95
C GLU A 96 17.25 23.23 13.41
N ARG A 97 17.59 23.60 12.16
CA ARG A 97 17.05 24.78 11.47
C ARG A 97 15.55 24.64 11.21
N PHE A 98 15.10 23.46 10.80
CA PHE A 98 13.69 23.18 10.55
C PHE A 98 12.85 23.39 11.81
N PHE A 99 13.20 22.74 12.92
CA PHE A 99 12.47 22.87 14.19
C PHE A 99 12.62 24.25 14.85
N GLU A 100 13.57 25.09 14.42
CA GLU A 100 13.61 26.50 14.81
C GLU A 100 12.63 27.39 14.02
N ILE A 101 12.42 27.10 12.75
CA ILE A 101 11.68 27.96 11.81
C ILE A 101 10.22 27.53 11.69
N ALA A 102 9.95 26.22 11.64
CA ALA A 102 8.62 25.67 11.37
C ALA A 102 7.53 26.21 12.31
N PRO A 103 7.71 26.30 13.64
CA PRO A 103 6.70 26.88 14.54
C PRO A 103 6.39 28.36 14.29
N LYS A 104 7.24 29.09 13.56
CA LYS A 104 7.09 30.53 13.28
C LYS A 104 6.38 30.80 11.95
N GLU A 105 6.46 29.87 11.01
CA GLU A 105 6.06 30.11 9.60
C GLU A 105 5.05 29.11 9.04
N MET A 106 4.94 27.91 9.60
CA MET A 106 3.94 26.94 9.17
C MET A 106 2.55 27.26 9.76
N PRO A 107 1.47 26.76 9.13
CA PRO A 107 0.10 26.93 9.64
C PRO A 107 -0.02 26.55 11.13
N SER A 108 -0.76 27.35 11.90
CA SER A 108 -0.91 27.18 13.35
C SER A 108 -1.71 25.93 13.77
N VAL A 109 -2.27 25.20 12.81
CA VAL A 109 -2.93 23.91 13.04
C VAL A 109 -1.92 22.83 13.39
N TYR A 110 -0.68 22.95 12.91
CA TYR A 110 0.36 21.96 13.15
C TYR A 110 0.96 22.09 14.56
N ILE A 111 1.25 20.93 15.14
CA ILE A 111 1.96 20.80 16.40
C ILE A 111 3.31 20.17 16.10
N PHE A 112 4.36 20.81 16.60
CA PHE A 112 5.74 20.41 16.41
C PHE A 112 6.22 19.73 17.69
N LEU A 113 6.67 18.49 17.55
CA LEU A 113 7.12 17.67 18.65
C LEU A 113 8.59 17.34 18.43
N SER A 114 9.44 17.74 19.37
CA SER A 114 10.86 17.45 19.39
C SER A 114 11.32 17.24 20.83
N LEU A 115 12.55 16.80 21.06
CA LEU A 115 13.09 16.71 22.42
C LEU A 115 13.11 18.03 23.20
N ARG A 116 12.91 19.17 22.51
CA ARG A 116 12.69 20.48 23.15
C ARG A 116 11.38 20.51 23.95
N ASP A 117 10.41 19.70 23.55
CA ASP A 117 9.03 19.61 24.07
C ASP A 117 8.85 18.44 25.05
N ILE A 118 9.95 17.89 25.58
CA ILE A 118 9.94 16.80 26.56
C ILE A 118 9.18 17.15 27.85
N GLU A 119 9.07 18.44 28.19
CA GLU A 119 8.25 18.88 29.33
C GLU A 119 6.74 18.73 29.06
N GLU A 120 6.35 18.60 27.80
CA GLU A 120 4.98 18.38 27.33
C GLU A 120 4.70 16.88 27.08
N GLY A 121 5.65 16.00 27.42
CA GLY A 121 5.50 14.55 27.37
C GLY A 121 6.07 13.87 26.13
N TYR A 122 6.81 14.60 25.28
CA TYR A 122 7.46 14.03 24.10
C TYR A 122 8.89 13.55 24.39
N ASP A 123 9.09 12.24 24.51
CA ASP A 123 10.34 11.61 24.92
C ASP A 123 11.02 10.78 23.82
N ASN A 124 10.79 11.13 22.54
CA ASN A 124 11.40 10.45 21.40
C ASN A 124 12.57 11.27 20.80
N PHE A 125 13.61 10.59 20.30
CA PHE A 125 14.81 11.21 19.70
C PHE A 125 14.61 11.68 18.25
N LEU A 126 13.51 11.28 17.61
CA LEU A 126 13.06 11.83 16.33
C LEU A 126 12.19 13.06 16.56
N GLY A 127 12.05 13.91 15.53
CA GLY A 127 11.06 14.99 15.54
C GLY A 127 9.77 14.54 14.85
N ARG A 128 8.61 15.02 15.28
CA ARG A 128 7.33 14.70 14.65
C ARG A 128 6.51 15.97 14.45
N ILE A 129 5.78 16.03 13.34
CA ILE A 129 4.76 17.05 13.12
C ILE A 129 3.42 16.35 13.09
N VAL A 130 2.42 16.90 13.79
CA VAL A 130 1.05 16.38 13.77
C VAL A 130 0.02 17.47 13.47
N ASN A 131 -1.11 17.09 12.89
CA ASN A 131 -2.19 18.01 12.52
C ASN A 131 -3.14 18.38 13.68
N CYS A 132 -3.18 17.57 14.74
CA CYS A 132 -4.01 17.82 15.91
C CYS A 132 -3.52 16.99 17.12
N ASN A 133 -3.84 17.44 18.34
CA ASN A 133 -3.55 16.69 19.57
C ASN A 133 -4.69 15.77 20.02
N THR A 134 -5.87 15.92 19.40
CA THR A 134 -7.10 15.21 19.76
C THR A 134 -7.94 15.05 18.51
N ILE A 135 -8.87 14.08 18.55
CA ILE A 135 -9.81 13.82 17.46
C ILE A 135 -10.63 15.08 17.18
N ASP A 136 -10.61 15.54 15.93
CA ASP A 136 -11.30 16.75 15.49
C ASP A 136 -12.24 16.43 14.31
N CYS A 137 -13.54 16.52 14.56
CA CYS A 137 -14.59 16.29 13.56
C CYS A 137 -15.23 17.60 13.09
N SER A 138 -14.58 18.75 13.28
CA SER A 138 -15.05 20.02 12.75
C SER A 138 -14.93 20.04 11.21
N GLU A 139 -15.86 20.74 10.56
CA GLU A 139 -15.89 20.85 9.09
C GLU A 139 -14.59 21.45 8.53
N ASP A 140 -14.02 22.45 9.21
CA ASP A 140 -12.75 23.07 8.83
C ASP A 140 -11.59 22.05 8.88
N HIS A 141 -11.49 21.25 9.96
CA HIS A 141 -10.44 20.23 10.10
C HIS A 141 -10.59 19.14 9.04
N LEU A 142 -11.79 18.58 8.90
CA LEU A 142 -12.05 17.50 7.95
C LEU A 142 -11.82 17.97 6.51
N SER A 143 -12.21 19.20 6.16
CA SER A 143 -11.95 19.75 4.83
C SER A 143 -10.44 19.92 4.55
N GLN A 144 -9.67 20.33 5.56
CA GLN A 144 -8.22 20.48 5.42
C GLN A 144 -7.48 19.14 5.33
N PHE A 145 -7.93 18.12 6.05
CA PHE A 145 -7.27 16.80 6.12
C PHE A 145 -8.06 15.69 5.43
N SER A 146 -8.74 16.04 4.34
CA SER A 146 -9.39 15.08 3.43
C SER A 146 -10.33 14.10 4.13
N GLY A 147 -11.11 14.57 5.11
CA GLY A 147 -12.07 13.79 5.88
C GLY A 147 -11.46 12.92 6.98
N CYS A 148 -10.16 13.03 7.26
CA CYS A 148 -9.51 12.33 8.37
C CYS A 148 -9.74 13.10 9.68
N PRO A 149 -10.42 12.51 10.70
CA PRO A 149 -10.65 13.15 11.99
C PRO A 149 -9.50 12.93 12.99
N TYR A 150 -8.52 12.09 12.64
CA TYR A 150 -7.52 11.56 13.55
C TYR A 150 -6.23 12.35 13.50
N THR A 151 -5.41 12.18 14.54
CA THR A 151 -4.03 12.68 14.55
C THR A 151 -3.21 11.98 13.47
N VAL A 152 -2.91 12.74 12.42
CA VAL A 152 -1.98 12.42 11.34
C VAL A 152 -0.61 12.97 11.71
N GLY A 153 0.47 12.24 11.38
CA GLY A 153 1.81 12.77 11.58
C GLY A 153 2.83 12.34 10.54
N VAL A 154 3.91 13.13 10.49
CA VAL A 154 5.14 12.87 9.73
C VAL A 154 6.31 12.84 10.72
N ASP A 155 7.06 11.74 10.71
CA ASP A 155 8.25 11.54 11.53
C ASP A 155 9.50 12.02 10.77
N ILE A 156 10.35 12.75 11.48
CA ILE A 156 11.54 13.44 10.97
C ILE A 156 12.76 12.93 11.72
N PHE A 157 13.56 12.15 11.02
CA PHE A 157 14.73 11.46 11.51
C PHE A 157 15.99 12.32 11.37
N PRO A 158 16.69 12.67 12.47
CA PRO A 158 17.96 13.39 12.38
C PRO A 158 19.12 12.44 12.04
N MET A 159 19.91 12.80 11.04
CA MET A 159 21.15 12.11 10.68
C MET A 159 22.36 12.87 11.23
N ASP A 160 23.03 12.29 12.23
CA ASP A 160 24.15 12.88 12.95
C ASP A 160 25.50 12.50 12.33
N GLY A 161 26.53 13.35 12.49
CA GLY A 161 27.88 13.04 12.03
C GLY A 161 28.50 11.87 12.82
N VAL A 162 29.35 11.09 12.14
CA VAL A 162 30.19 10.05 12.76
C VAL A 162 31.65 10.48 12.68
N TYR A 163 32.38 10.43 13.80
CA TYR A 163 33.80 10.78 13.78
C TYR A 163 34.59 9.81 12.90
N ASN A 164 35.51 10.36 12.12
CA ASN A 164 36.49 9.58 11.34
C ASN A 164 37.59 8.97 12.24
N ASP A 165 37.81 9.56 13.42
CA ASP A 165 38.70 9.00 14.46
C ASP A 165 37.92 7.93 15.24
N GLU A 166 38.32 6.66 15.05
CA GLU A 166 37.64 5.50 15.64
C GLU A 166 37.68 5.49 17.17
N GLU A 167 38.77 5.96 17.80
CA GLU A 167 38.87 5.99 19.26
C GLU A 167 38.01 7.11 19.83
N LYS A 168 37.96 8.26 19.14
CA LYS A 168 37.05 9.35 19.51
C LYS A 168 35.58 8.95 19.35
N GLU A 169 35.24 8.24 18.28
CA GLU A 169 33.89 7.75 18.07
C GLU A 169 33.51 6.73 19.14
N LYS A 170 34.37 5.77 19.40
CA LYS A 170 34.16 4.76 20.44
C LYS A 170 33.94 5.39 21.82
N GLU A 171 34.75 6.39 22.19
CA GLU A 171 34.59 7.14 23.43
C GLU A 171 33.23 7.83 23.52
N ARG A 172 32.79 8.49 22.44
CA ARG A 172 31.46 9.10 22.36
C ARG A 172 30.34 8.07 22.53
N LEU A 173 30.45 6.92 21.87
CA LEU A 173 29.46 5.85 21.95
C LEU A 173 29.38 5.25 23.36
N GLU A 174 30.53 5.04 24.02
CA GLU A 174 30.59 4.56 25.41
C GLU A 174 29.92 5.56 26.38
N ARG A 175 30.14 6.87 26.20
CA ARG A 175 29.46 7.90 27.00
C ARG A 175 27.96 7.92 26.77
N ALA A 176 27.51 7.86 25.51
CA ALA A 176 26.09 7.79 25.18
C ALA A 176 25.42 6.54 25.78
N GLN A 177 26.04 5.38 25.61
CA GLN A 177 25.54 4.11 26.15
C GLN A 177 25.41 4.15 27.68
N LYS A 178 26.37 4.77 28.36
CA LYS A 178 26.31 4.97 29.81
C LYS A 178 25.19 5.92 30.20
N ALA A 179 25.01 7.03 29.48
CA ALA A 179 23.92 7.97 29.73
C ALA A 179 22.54 7.31 29.53
N ILE A 180 22.37 6.48 28.50
CA ILE A 180 21.15 5.67 28.26
C ILE A 180 20.91 4.69 29.41
N LEU A 181 21.93 3.95 29.85
CA LEU A 181 21.79 3.01 30.96
C LEU A 181 21.38 3.72 32.26
N VAL A 182 21.90 4.92 32.51
CA VAL A 182 21.50 5.74 33.66
C VAL A 182 20.08 6.28 33.49
N HIS A 183 19.70 6.71 32.29
CA HIS A 183 18.34 7.12 31.97
C HIS A 183 17.34 6.00 32.31
N ASP A 184 17.57 4.78 31.83
CA ASP A 184 16.68 3.64 32.03
C ASP A 184 16.62 3.23 33.50
N ALA A 185 17.75 3.31 34.22
CA ALA A 185 17.79 3.06 35.66
C ALA A 185 17.02 4.11 36.47
N VAL A 186 17.03 5.38 36.04
CA VAL A 186 16.22 6.45 36.65
C VAL A 186 14.74 6.22 36.39
N ASP A 187 14.35 5.85 35.16
CA ASP A 187 12.97 5.57 34.79
C ASP A 187 12.38 4.43 35.65
N ALA A 188 13.11 3.32 35.74
CA ALA A 188 12.72 2.18 36.58
C ALA A 188 12.67 2.52 38.09
N ALA A 189 13.46 3.47 38.56
CA ALA A 189 13.48 3.88 39.97
C ALA A 189 12.35 4.87 40.31
N ASP A 190 11.95 5.72 39.38
CA ASP A 190 10.81 6.63 39.52
C ASP A 190 9.49 5.82 39.62
N GLU A 191 9.37 4.70 38.90
CA GLU A 191 8.26 3.74 39.06
C GLU A 191 8.21 3.12 40.47
N LEU A 192 9.37 2.96 41.12
CA LEU A 192 9.51 2.35 42.46
C LEU A 192 9.52 3.38 43.62
N GLY A 193 9.45 4.67 43.30
CA GLY A 193 9.21 5.76 44.26
C GLY A 193 10.41 6.17 45.13
N ASN A 194 11.65 5.80 44.80
CA ASN A 194 12.87 6.33 45.46
C ASN A 194 14.14 6.13 44.60
N LEU A 195 14.92 7.21 44.39
CA LEU A 195 16.24 7.14 43.76
C LEU A 195 17.27 6.46 44.70
N ALA A 196 17.75 5.28 44.32
CA ALA A 196 18.77 4.56 45.09
C ALA A 196 20.13 5.28 45.05
N LYS A 197 20.91 5.22 46.14
CA LYS A 197 22.26 5.83 46.22
C LYS A 197 23.20 5.40 45.09
N ASN A 198 23.04 4.18 44.58
CA ASN A 198 23.85 3.65 43.49
C ASN A 198 23.55 4.39 42.18
N ILE A 199 22.29 4.77 41.93
CA ILE A 199 21.89 5.51 40.73
C ILE A 199 22.44 6.94 40.80
N GLU A 200 22.37 7.60 41.96
CA GLU A 200 22.96 8.94 42.12
C GLU A 200 24.47 8.95 41.83
N SER A 201 25.21 7.90 42.21
CA SER A 201 26.63 7.77 41.85
C SER A 201 26.82 7.72 40.34
N LEU A 202 25.98 6.97 39.62
CA LEU A 202 26.06 6.88 38.16
C LEU A 202 25.71 8.21 37.48
N VAL A 203 24.72 8.94 38.00
CA VAL A 203 24.37 10.29 37.52
C VAL A 203 25.55 11.25 37.69
N ILE A 204 26.22 11.22 38.85
CA ILE A 204 27.43 12.02 39.10
C ILE A 204 28.56 11.66 38.13
N ASP A 205 28.69 10.39 37.76
CA ASP A 205 29.74 9.96 36.85
C ASP A 205 29.48 10.45 35.42
N ILE A 206 28.24 10.34 34.90
CA ILE A 206 27.91 10.90 33.57
C ILE A 206 28.02 12.43 33.54
N GLU A 207 27.73 13.13 34.65
CA GLU A 207 27.95 14.57 34.75
C GLU A 207 29.42 14.96 34.59
N LYS A 208 30.32 14.23 35.27
CA LYS A 208 31.76 14.48 35.20
C LYS A 208 32.32 14.22 33.82
N GLU A 209 31.94 13.10 33.21
CA GLU A 209 32.42 12.65 31.90
C GLU A 209 31.97 13.59 30.77
N ASN A 210 30.76 14.14 30.87
CA ASN A 210 30.20 15.03 29.85
C ASN A 210 30.32 16.53 30.22
N HIS A 211 30.95 16.85 31.35
CA HIS A 211 31.13 18.22 31.84
C HIS A 211 29.82 19.02 31.98
N VAL A 212 28.76 18.37 32.46
CA VAL A 212 27.44 18.98 32.67
C VAL A 212 27.00 18.91 34.14
N HIS A 213 25.98 19.69 34.48
CA HIS A 213 25.25 19.53 35.73
C HIS A 213 23.76 19.33 35.44
N LEU A 214 23.22 18.17 35.82
CA LEU A 214 21.85 17.75 35.54
C LEU A 214 20.93 18.14 36.70
N ARG A 215 19.80 18.75 36.39
CA ARG A 215 18.84 19.11 37.45
C ARG A 215 18.21 17.86 38.05
N ARG A 216 18.37 17.68 39.35
CA ARG A 216 17.76 16.57 40.11
C ARG A 216 16.25 16.79 40.33
N GLY A 217 15.54 15.70 40.64
CA GLY A 217 14.10 15.68 40.92
C GLY A 217 13.30 15.06 39.77
N LYS A 218 11.99 15.36 39.69
CA LYS A 218 11.04 14.77 38.72
C LYS A 218 11.39 14.99 37.23
N LYS A 219 12.39 15.81 36.93
CA LYS A 219 12.86 16.11 35.57
C LYS A 219 14.23 15.50 35.24
N LEU A 220 14.82 14.72 36.16
CA LEU A 220 16.14 14.14 35.95
C LEU A 220 16.20 13.26 34.70
N LYS A 221 15.17 12.42 34.47
CA LYS A 221 15.01 11.64 33.23
C LYS A 221 15.16 12.52 32.00
N HIS A 222 14.41 13.62 31.94
CA HIS A 222 14.44 14.55 30.80
C HIS A 222 15.78 15.25 30.62
N GLU A 223 16.47 15.60 31.71
CA GLU A 223 17.80 16.22 31.65
C GLU A 223 18.85 15.23 31.10
N ILE A 224 18.76 13.95 31.47
CA ILE A 224 19.63 12.90 30.92
C ILE A 224 19.31 12.70 29.43
N GLN A 225 18.04 12.73 29.04
CA GLN A 225 17.67 12.58 27.63
C GLN A 225 18.20 13.72 26.74
N LYS A 226 18.13 14.97 27.24
CA LYS A 226 18.78 16.12 26.59
C LYS A 226 20.31 15.98 26.54
N LEU A 227 20.92 15.34 27.54
CA LEU A 227 22.34 15.03 27.49
C LEU A 227 22.66 14.00 26.40
N ILE A 228 21.85 12.93 26.28
CA ILE A 228 22.02 11.91 25.24
C ILE A 228 21.99 12.55 23.84
N GLU A 229 20.98 13.39 23.55
CA GLU A 229 20.89 14.11 22.27
C GLU A 229 22.12 15.00 22.04
N LYS A 230 22.59 15.73 23.06
CA LYS A 230 23.82 16.53 22.94
C LYS A 230 25.04 15.69 22.59
N ILE A 231 25.16 14.49 23.18
CA ILE A 231 26.26 13.56 22.86
C ILE A 231 26.15 13.14 21.39
N TYR A 232 24.95 12.84 20.89
CA TYR A 232 24.73 12.48 19.48
C TYR A 232 25.21 13.59 18.53
N MET A 233 24.91 14.85 18.86
CA MET A 233 25.26 16.02 18.06
C MET A 233 26.75 16.43 18.10
N GLU A 234 27.60 15.78 18.92
CA GLU A 234 28.97 16.24 19.13
C GLU A 234 29.85 16.24 17.88
N CYS A 235 29.59 15.34 16.94
CA CYS A 235 30.30 15.30 15.66
C CYS A 235 29.52 16.12 14.63
N PRO A 236 30.04 17.29 14.19
CA PRO A 236 29.37 18.09 13.17
C PRO A 236 29.31 17.34 11.83
N VAL A 237 28.16 17.40 11.15
CA VAL A 237 27.97 16.78 9.83
C VAL A 237 28.94 17.33 8.79
N SER A 238 29.36 18.59 8.94
CA SER A 238 30.36 19.24 8.08
C SER A 238 31.76 18.59 8.17
N GLU A 239 32.12 18.00 9.31
CA GLU A 239 33.43 17.37 9.56
C GLU A 239 33.43 15.85 9.34
N ALA A 240 32.26 15.24 9.14
CA ALA A 240 32.11 13.79 9.03
C ALA A 240 32.04 13.30 7.57
N ASP A 241 32.62 12.13 7.27
CA ASP A 241 32.42 11.46 5.97
C ASP A 241 31.23 10.49 5.98
N ARG A 242 30.76 10.13 7.18
CA ARG A 242 29.60 9.27 7.42
C ARG A 242 28.61 9.95 8.35
N VAL A 243 27.34 9.59 8.19
CA VAL A 243 26.25 10.01 9.06
C VAL A 243 25.52 8.79 9.60
N ALA A 244 24.87 8.90 10.75
CA ALA A 244 24.19 7.80 11.39
C ALA A 244 22.87 8.20 12.05
N MET A 245 21.95 7.24 12.10
CA MET A 245 20.83 7.28 13.02
C MET A 245 21.32 6.81 14.39
N MET A 246 21.69 7.75 15.27
CA MET A 246 22.42 7.44 16.50
C MET A 246 21.76 6.39 17.41
N PRO A 247 20.43 6.40 17.64
CA PRO A 247 19.79 5.34 18.43
C PRO A 247 20.07 3.94 17.89
N PHE A 248 19.97 3.74 16.58
CA PHE A 248 20.22 2.45 15.94
C PHE A 248 21.72 2.12 15.87
N TYR A 249 22.56 3.12 15.58
CA TYR A 249 24.00 2.92 15.54
C TYR A 249 24.55 2.47 16.89
N LEU A 250 24.10 3.08 17.98
CA LEU A 250 24.49 2.69 19.33
C LEU A 250 24.00 1.29 19.69
N GLN A 251 22.74 0.99 19.41
CA GLN A 251 22.12 -0.25 19.85
C GLN A 251 22.56 -1.47 19.02
N TYR A 252 22.75 -1.29 17.72
CA TYR A 252 22.93 -2.38 16.77
C TYR A 252 24.20 -2.27 15.92
N GLY A 253 24.91 -1.14 15.95
CA GLY A 253 26.09 -0.92 15.11
C GLY A 253 25.78 -0.73 13.62
N ASN A 254 24.53 -0.44 13.25
CA ASN A 254 24.05 -0.28 11.88
C ASN A 254 23.46 1.12 11.62
N HIS A 255 22.74 1.32 10.50
CA HIS A 255 22.20 2.62 10.05
C HIS A 255 23.26 3.73 9.99
N VAL A 256 24.46 3.37 9.51
CA VAL A 256 25.58 4.29 9.24
C VAL A 256 25.79 4.36 7.73
N TYR A 257 25.74 5.57 7.18
CA TYR A 257 25.75 5.80 5.74
C TYR A 257 26.90 6.74 5.34
N PRO A 258 27.51 6.56 4.16
CA PRO A 258 28.36 7.59 3.57
C PRO A 258 27.58 8.89 3.37
N LYS A 259 28.08 10.02 3.89
CA LYS A 259 27.41 11.33 3.79
C LYS A 259 27.09 11.71 2.35
N LYS A 260 27.98 11.35 1.41
CA LYS A 260 27.80 11.60 -0.03
C LYS A 260 26.51 10.98 -0.61
N PHE A 261 26.04 9.87 -0.06
CA PHE A 261 24.83 9.17 -0.51
C PHE A 261 23.55 9.79 0.07
N MET A 262 23.67 10.55 1.16
CA MET A 262 22.53 11.09 1.90
C MET A 262 22.21 12.56 1.56
N ASN A 263 22.98 13.21 0.68
CA ASN A 263 22.92 14.66 0.44
C ASN A 263 22.44 15.08 -0.97
N LYS A 264 22.31 14.12 -1.91
CA LYS A 264 21.76 14.34 -3.26
C LYS A 264 20.43 13.59 -3.36
N SER A 265 19.37 14.24 -3.84
CA SER A 265 18.05 13.65 -4.11
C SER A 265 17.66 13.78 -5.56
N PHE A 266 16.61 13.07 -5.96
CA PHE A 266 15.76 13.39 -7.10
C PHE A 266 14.28 13.15 -6.72
N GLU A 267 13.37 13.58 -7.58
CA GLU A 267 11.93 13.39 -7.41
C GLU A 267 11.51 12.05 -8.02
N MET A 268 10.76 11.24 -7.26
CA MET A 268 10.23 9.94 -7.68
C MET A 268 8.73 9.87 -7.42
N GLU A 269 7.99 9.22 -8.31
CA GLU A 269 6.55 8.96 -8.15
C GLU A 269 6.20 8.30 -6.81
N PHE A 270 5.14 8.81 -6.21
CA PHE A 270 4.55 8.28 -4.99
C PHE A 270 3.06 8.64 -4.95
N GLU A 271 2.19 7.63 -5.02
CA GLU A 271 0.74 7.82 -5.16
C GLU A 271 0.40 8.77 -6.34
N ASN A 272 -0.17 9.94 -6.07
CA ASN A 272 -0.52 10.98 -7.04
C ASN A 272 0.46 12.16 -7.05
N THR A 273 1.69 11.97 -6.56
CA THR A 273 2.68 13.05 -6.41
C THR A 273 4.12 12.58 -6.63
N LEU A 274 5.07 13.49 -6.40
CA LEU A 274 6.50 13.24 -6.44
C LEU A 274 7.13 13.46 -5.05
N LEU A 275 7.96 12.51 -4.60
CA LEU A 275 8.73 12.59 -3.36
C LEU A 275 10.22 12.78 -3.61
N GLN A 276 10.86 13.52 -2.69
CA GLN A 276 12.32 13.61 -2.63
C GLN A 276 12.91 12.31 -2.09
N VAL A 277 13.62 11.56 -2.94
CA VAL A 277 14.31 10.32 -2.55
C VAL A 277 15.82 10.49 -2.67
N PRO A 278 16.64 9.86 -1.80
CA PRO A 278 18.08 9.89 -1.96
C PRO A 278 18.49 9.24 -3.29
N CYS A 279 19.47 9.84 -3.98
CA CYS A 279 20.02 9.28 -5.22
C CYS A 279 20.56 7.86 -5.03
N CYS A 280 20.93 7.49 -3.81
CA CYS A 280 21.46 6.18 -3.44
C CYS A 280 20.50 5.32 -2.64
N TYR A 281 19.21 5.35 -3.00
CA TYR A 281 18.16 4.64 -2.27
C TYR A 281 18.42 3.12 -2.17
N ASP A 282 18.96 2.48 -3.20
CA ASP A 282 19.16 1.02 -3.21
C ASP A 282 20.21 0.59 -2.17
N TYR A 283 21.31 1.34 -2.06
CA TYR A 283 22.32 1.12 -1.01
C TYR A 283 21.70 1.21 0.39
N LYS A 284 20.87 2.23 0.61
CA LYS A 284 20.24 2.46 1.91
C LYS A 284 19.23 1.37 2.24
N LEU A 285 18.31 1.06 1.33
CA LEU A 285 17.31 0.01 1.53
C LEU A 285 17.95 -1.37 1.71
N ALA A 286 19.02 -1.69 0.98
CA ALA A 286 19.76 -2.93 1.16
C ALA A 286 20.47 -3.01 2.52
N LEU A 287 20.98 -1.89 3.05
CA LEU A 287 21.58 -1.82 4.37
C LEU A 287 20.54 -2.00 5.48
N ASP A 288 19.35 -1.40 5.31
CA ASP A 288 18.30 -1.37 6.32
C ASP A 288 17.49 -2.68 6.36
N TYR A 289 17.22 -3.28 5.19
CA TYR A 289 16.28 -4.39 5.05
C TYR A 289 16.86 -5.64 4.37
N GLY A 290 18.08 -5.58 3.82
CA GLY A 290 18.65 -6.69 3.05
C GLY A 290 17.94 -6.84 1.69
N ASN A 291 17.35 -8.01 1.43
CA ASN A 291 16.57 -8.23 0.20
C ASN A 291 15.17 -7.60 0.30
N TYR A 292 15.11 -6.28 0.20
CA TYR A 292 13.87 -5.51 0.40
C TYR A 292 12.80 -5.71 -0.68
N MET A 293 13.13 -6.39 -1.79
CA MET A 293 12.15 -6.81 -2.79
C MET A 293 11.29 -7.99 -2.31
N GLU A 294 11.71 -8.71 -1.27
CA GLU A 294 10.88 -9.71 -0.62
C GLU A 294 9.77 -9.03 0.20
N ILE A 295 8.53 -9.44 -0.03
CA ILE A 295 7.37 -8.88 0.66
C ILE A 295 7.18 -9.60 1.99
N HIS A 296 7.26 -8.83 3.07
CA HIS A 296 6.86 -9.24 4.41
C HIS A 296 5.70 -8.36 4.89
N LYS A 297 4.50 -8.95 5.00
CA LYS A 297 3.27 -8.29 5.46
C LYS A 297 3.22 -8.27 6.99
N GLY A 298 4.07 -7.45 7.62
CA GLY A 298 4.15 -7.36 9.08
C GLY A 298 5.19 -6.34 9.55
N GLY A 299 5.37 -6.24 10.87
CA GLY A 299 6.30 -5.30 11.52
C GLY A 299 5.64 -4.02 12.01
N GLY A 300 6.47 -3.03 12.37
CA GLY A 300 6.07 -1.79 13.06
C GLY A 300 6.17 -1.91 14.57
N MET A 301 6.42 -0.78 15.25
CA MET A 301 6.50 -0.71 16.72
C MET A 301 5.17 -0.28 17.37
N HIS A 302 4.08 -0.20 16.60
CA HIS A 302 2.77 0.27 17.03
C HIS A 302 1.61 -0.55 16.44
N GLU A 303 0.40 -0.31 16.95
CA GLU A 303 -0.82 -0.93 16.43
C GLU A 303 -1.13 -0.44 15.01
N TYR A 304 -1.72 -1.30 14.18
CA TYR A 304 -2.23 -0.96 12.85
C TYR A 304 -3.76 -1.04 12.77
N PRO A 305 -4.43 -0.07 12.14
CA PRO A 305 -3.92 1.27 11.83
C PRO A 305 -3.50 2.04 13.07
N VAL A 306 -2.56 2.98 12.95
CA VAL A 306 -2.05 3.81 14.04
C VAL A 306 -3.16 4.62 14.73
N TYR A 307 -4.22 4.95 13.98
CA TYR A 307 -5.40 5.65 14.50
C TYR A 307 -6.45 4.74 15.14
N ILE A 308 -6.24 3.42 15.25
CA ILE A 308 -7.28 2.48 15.69
C ILE A 308 -7.80 2.77 17.11
N SER A 309 -6.92 3.19 18.01
CA SER A 309 -7.29 3.58 19.37
C SER A 309 -8.18 4.83 19.37
N GLN A 310 -7.90 5.78 18.47
CA GLN A 310 -8.70 6.99 18.27
C GLN A 310 -10.06 6.65 17.67
N GLU A 311 -10.12 5.77 16.65
CA GLU A 311 -11.37 5.27 16.07
C GLU A 311 -12.28 4.65 17.16
N LYS A 312 -11.73 3.77 17.99
CA LYS A 312 -12.46 3.15 19.11
C LYS A 312 -12.96 4.19 20.11
N ALA A 313 -12.14 5.17 20.48
CA ALA A 313 -12.53 6.23 21.40
C ALA A 313 -13.64 7.12 20.83
N LEU A 314 -13.58 7.45 19.54
CA LEU A 314 -14.63 8.20 18.84
C LEU A 314 -15.94 7.43 18.83
N ALA A 315 -15.90 6.15 18.44
CA ALA A 315 -17.08 5.29 18.40
C ALA A 315 -17.73 5.13 19.78
N GLN A 316 -16.93 4.96 20.84
CA GLN A 316 -17.44 4.89 22.22
C GLN A 316 -18.10 6.20 22.67
N LYS A 317 -17.55 7.35 22.27
CA LYS A 317 -18.06 8.66 22.66
C LYS A 317 -19.38 9.01 21.95
N ILE A 318 -19.48 8.68 20.66
CA ILE A 318 -20.66 8.99 19.82
C ILE A 318 -21.74 7.88 19.92
N GLY A 319 -21.34 6.65 20.25
CA GLY A 319 -22.19 5.46 20.27
C GLY A 319 -22.15 4.65 18.97
N HIS A 320 -21.50 5.17 17.92
CA HIS A 320 -21.22 4.50 16.64
C HIS A 320 -20.03 5.18 15.95
N ASN A 321 -19.47 4.54 14.93
CA ASN A 321 -18.48 5.14 14.04
C ASN A 321 -19.17 5.99 12.97
N PRO A 322 -18.86 7.29 12.84
CA PRO A 322 -19.53 8.16 11.87
C PRO A 322 -19.08 7.96 10.41
N PHE A 323 -18.00 7.20 10.16
CA PHE A 323 -17.41 7.05 8.82
C PHE A 323 -17.54 5.62 8.25
N ARG A 324 -18.11 4.69 9.01
CA ARG A 324 -18.40 3.32 8.58
C ARG A 324 -19.45 2.66 9.47
N TYR A 325 -20.03 1.57 8.98
CA TYR A 325 -21.01 0.80 9.74
C TYR A 325 -20.44 0.31 11.07
N THR A 326 -21.29 0.35 12.10
CA THR A 326 -21.04 -0.23 13.42
C THR A 326 -22.10 -1.29 13.65
N PHE A 327 -21.66 -2.50 14.01
CA PHE A 327 -22.58 -3.62 14.22
C PHE A 327 -23.71 -3.29 15.20
N ASP A 328 -24.97 -3.42 14.77
CA ASP A 328 -26.16 -3.30 15.62
C ASP A 328 -26.81 -4.66 15.86
N SER A 329 -26.83 -5.09 17.12
CA SER A 329 -27.48 -6.32 17.56
C SER A 329 -28.98 -6.36 17.23
N ASN A 330 -29.68 -5.22 17.18
CA ASN A 330 -31.10 -5.18 16.84
C ASN A 330 -31.34 -5.50 15.36
N GLU A 331 -30.50 -4.99 14.46
CA GLU A 331 -30.54 -5.32 13.03
C GLU A 331 -30.24 -6.81 12.83
N MET A 332 -29.24 -7.33 13.54
CA MET A 332 -28.94 -8.77 13.53
C MET A 332 -30.14 -9.61 13.99
N LEU A 333 -30.90 -9.19 15.02
CA LEU A 333 -32.11 -9.91 15.46
C LEU A 333 -33.19 -9.98 14.38
N VAL A 334 -33.28 -8.99 13.48
CA VAL A 334 -34.17 -9.05 12.32
C VAL A 334 -33.70 -10.16 11.37
N SER A 335 -32.39 -10.24 11.09
CA SER A 335 -31.82 -11.32 10.27
C SER A 335 -32.01 -12.70 10.92
N VAL A 336 -31.84 -12.83 12.23
CA VAL A 336 -32.06 -14.09 12.97
C VAL A 336 -33.52 -14.52 12.88
N ARG A 337 -34.47 -13.59 13.04
CA ARG A 337 -35.90 -13.89 12.90
C ARG A 337 -36.22 -14.42 11.51
N ARG A 338 -35.74 -13.75 10.46
CA ARG A 338 -35.94 -14.18 9.07
C ARG A 338 -35.33 -15.58 8.83
N TYR A 339 -34.13 -15.83 9.34
CA TYR A 339 -33.49 -17.14 9.28
C TYR A 339 -34.34 -18.22 9.97
N MET A 340 -34.84 -17.95 11.18
CA MET A 340 -35.71 -18.89 11.89
C MET A 340 -37.03 -19.14 11.15
N GLU A 341 -37.65 -18.11 10.59
CA GLU A 341 -38.87 -18.25 9.78
C GLU A 341 -38.62 -19.15 8.55
N LYS A 342 -37.49 -18.98 7.86
CA LYS A 342 -37.09 -19.84 6.74
C LYS A 342 -36.83 -21.29 7.16
N MET A 343 -36.26 -21.54 8.34
CA MET A 343 -36.08 -22.91 8.85
C MET A 343 -37.42 -23.60 9.21
N LEU A 344 -38.44 -22.83 9.59
CA LEU A 344 -39.74 -23.35 10.01
C LEU A 344 -40.71 -23.57 8.84
N VAL A 345 -40.52 -22.87 7.73
CA VAL A 345 -41.35 -22.97 6.53
C VAL A 345 -40.69 -23.91 5.51
N PRO A 346 -41.35 -25.01 5.09
CA PRO A 346 -40.82 -25.88 4.05
C PRO A 346 -40.64 -25.09 2.74
N GLN A 347 -39.38 -24.92 2.34
CA GLN A 347 -39.03 -24.37 1.03
C GLN A 347 -39.44 -25.40 -0.03
N LYS A 348 -40.21 -24.97 -1.05
CA LYS A 348 -40.45 -25.80 -2.23
C LYS A 348 -39.17 -25.79 -3.06
N GLU A 349 -38.50 -26.94 -3.15
CA GLU A 349 -37.44 -27.11 -4.16
C GLU A 349 -38.03 -26.90 -5.55
N LYS A 350 -37.45 -25.93 -6.28
CA LYS A 350 -37.69 -25.71 -7.70
C LYS A 350 -36.53 -26.32 -8.47
N ASP A 351 -36.83 -27.08 -9.52
CA ASP A 351 -35.81 -27.63 -10.43
C ASP A 351 -35.05 -26.51 -11.18
N LYS A 352 -35.73 -25.39 -11.46
CA LYS A 352 -35.16 -24.20 -12.09
C LYS A 352 -35.47 -22.97 -11.25
N LYS A 353 -34.42 -22.27 -10.83
CA LYS A 353 -34.49 -21.01 -10.06
C LYS A 353 -34.22 -19.80 -10.95
N THR A 354 -34.73 -18.65 -10.56
CA THR A 354 -34.38 -17.34 -11.13
C THR A 354 -33.32 -16.69 -10.26
N ILE A 355 -32.11 -16.52 -10.80
CA ILE A 355 -30.96 -15.95 -10.11
C ILE A 355 -30.62 -14.61 -10.73
N LEU A 356 -30.56 -13.56 -9.92
CA LEU A 356 -30.26 -12.21 -10.35
C LEU A 356 -28.92 -11.75 -9.77
N PHE A 357 -27.96 -11.43 -10.62
CA PHE A 357 -26.69 -10.83 -10.22
C PHE A 357 -26.78 -9.31 -10.36
N LEU A 358 -26.38 -8.60 -9.30
CA LEU A 358 -26.28 -7.13 -9.25
C LEU A 358 -24.81 -6.71 -9.04
N PRO A 359 -23.92 -6.91 -10.02
CA PRO A 359 -22.56 -6.41 -9.91
C PRO A 359 -22.56 -4.88 -9.98
N CYS A 360 -21.58 -4.25 -9.34
CA CYS A 360 -21.50 -2.78 -9.27
C CYS A 360 -20.38 -2.25 -10.16
N ARG A 361 -19.16 -2.77 -9.99
CA ARG A 361 -18.01 -2.41 -10.81
C ARG A 361 -17.55 -3.58 -11.67
N ALA A 362 -17.19 -3.31 -12.92
CA ALA A 362 -16.69 -4.31 -13.86
C ALA A 362 -15.40 -4.96 -13.33
N MET A 363 -14.54 -4.18 -12.67
CA MET A 363 -13.31 -4.68 -12.05
C MET A 363 -13.53 -5.64 -10.88
N TRP A 364 -14.74 -5.74 -10.33
CA TRP A 364 -15.08 -6.67 -9.26
C TRP A 364 -15.75 -7.94 -9.79
N TRP A 365 -16.11 -8.00 -11.07
CA TRP A 365 -16.88 -9.12 -11.64
C TRP A 365 -16.23 -10.49 -11.39
N ASP A 366 -14.90 -10.52 -11.46
CA ASP A 366 -14.09 -11.72 -11.26
C ASP A 366 -14.24 -12.38 -9.88
N THR A 367 -14.73 -11.66 -8.86
CA THR A 367 -14.98 -12.26 -7.53
C THR A 367 -16.23 -13.14 -7.50
N MET A 368 -17.19 -12.94 -8.41
CA MET A 368 -18.45 -13.69 -8.52
C MET A 368 -18.62 -14.47 -9.83
N GLU A 369 -17.73 -14.32 -10.80
CA GLU A 369 -17.79 -14.97 -12.13
C GLU A 369 -17.96 -16.50 -12.01
N GLY A 370 -17.21 -17.15 -11.12
CA GLY A 370 -17.32 -18.59 -10.90
C GLY A 370 -18.72 -19.01 -10.43
N LEU A 371 -19.38 -18.19 -9.63
CA LEU A 371 -20.73 -18.45 -9.14
C LEU A 371 -21.78 -18.29 -10.27
N TRP A 372 -21.57 -17.33 -11.17
CA TRP A 372 -22.38 -17.21 -12.38
C TRP A 372 -22.27 -18.46 -13.25
N HIS A 373 -21.05 -18.93 -13.52
CA HIS A 373 -20.82 -20.17 -14.29
C HIS A 373 -21.51 -21.37 -13.65
N LYS A 374 -21.43 -21.50 -12.33
CA LYS A 374 -22.10 -22.55 -11.57
C LYS A 374 -23.61 -22.55 -11.86
N TYR A 375 -24.30 -21.43 -11.64
CA TYR A 375 -25.77 -21.38 -11.82
C TYR A 375 -26.21 -21.55 -13.28
N VAL A 376 -25.45 -21.03 -14.24
CA VAL A 376 -25.71 -21.26 -15.67
C VAL A 376 -25.57 -22.75 -16.00
N SER A 377 -24.53 -23.41 -15.49
CA SER A 377 -24.30 -24.86 -15.72
C SER A 377 -25.36 -25.74 -15.06
N GLU A 378 -25.95 -25.30 -13.95
CA GLU A 378 -27.08 -25.95 -13.26
C GLU A 378 -28.41 -25.72 -13.98
N GLY A 379 -28.43 -24.95 -15.08
CA GLY A 379 -29.61 -24.72 -15.92
C GLY A 379 -30.62 -23.75 -15.33
N HIS A 380 -30.21 -22.91 -14.37
CA HIS A 380 -31.04 -21.85 -13.80
C HIS A 380 -31.33 -20.71 -14.80
N ASP A 381 -32.36 -19.91 -14.50
CA ASP A 381 -32.62 -18.67 -15.23
C ASP A 381 -31.74 -17.58 -14.62
N VAL A 382 -30.70 -17.14 -15.32
CA VAL A 382 -29.68 -16.24 -14.75
C VAL A 382 -29.72 -14.90 -15.45
N HIS A 383 -29.91 -13.84 -14.67
CA HIS A 383 -29.92 -12.44 -15.12
C HIS A 383 -28.71 -11.70 -14.54
N VAL A 384 -28.06 -10.85 -15.32
CA VAL A 384 -26.92 -10.03 -14.88
C VAL A 384 -27.22 -8.56 -15.16
N LEU A 385 -27.39 -7.79 -14.10
CA LEU A 385 -27.82 -6.39 -14.16
C LEU A 385 -26.80 -5.51 -13.43
N PRO A 386 -25.74 -5.04 -14.13
CA PRO A 386 -24.80 -4.14 -13.51
C PRO A 386 -25.47 -2.83 -13.08
N ILE A 387 -25.35 -2.48 -11.80
CA ILE A 387 -25.93 -1.28 -11.22
C ILE A 387 -24.94 -0.12 -11.26
N SER A 388 -25.44 1.10 -11.44
CA SER A 388 -24.63 2.31 -11.31
C SER A 388 -24.22 2.59 -9.87
N PHE A 389 -23.08 3.24 -9.69
CA PHE A 389 -22.63 3.78 -8.41
C PHE A 389 -22.45 5.28 -8.48
N TYR A 390 -22.28 5.90 -7.31
CA TYR A 390 -22.07 7.33 -7.17
C TYR A 390 -20.87 7.57 -6.27
N ASP A 391 -20.08 8.59 -6.57
CA ASP A 391 -19.07 9.07 -5.64
C ASP A 391 -19.74 9.65 -4.38
N THR A 392 -19.10 9.49 -3.24
CA THR A 392 -19.49 10.19 -2.01
C THR A 392 -18.28 10.87 -1.38
N ASN A 393 -18.53 12.05 -0.79
CA ASN A 393 -17.53 12.71 0.03
C ASN A 393 -17.66 12.31 1.51
N PHE A 394 -16.73 12.80 2.36
CA PHE A 394 -16.74 12.46 3.78
C PHE A 394 -17.92 13.03 4.56
N GLN A 395 -18.69 13.96 3.97
CA GLN A 395 -19.93 14.48 4.50
C GLN A 395 -21.15 13.64 4.11
N GLY A 396 -20.97 12.62 3.26
CA GLY A 396 -22.06 11.80 2.73
C GLY A 396 -22.85 12.46 1.61
N GLU A 397 -22.33 13.54 1.01
CA GLU A 397 -22.94 14.15 -0.17
C GLU A 397 -22.65 13.29 -1.39
N VAL A 398 -23.70 13.05 -2.20
CA VAL A 398 -23.63 12.22 -3.40
C VAL A 398 -23.15 13.05 -4.58
N GLY A 399 -22.09 12.58 -5.23
CA GLY A 399 -21.41 13.21 -6.35
C GLY A 399 -21.82 12.63 -7.72
N GLU A 400 -20.82 12.43 -8.58
CA GLU A 400 -21.01 11.94 -9.95
C GLU A 400 -21.52 10.49 -9.99
N MET A 401 -22.39 10.21 -10.95
CA MET A 401 -22.90 8.86 -11.22
C MET A 401 -22.03 8.17 -12.27
N HIS A 402 -21.65 6.93 -12.00
CA HIS A 402 -20.82 6.10 -12.86
C HIS A 402 -21.61 4.89 -13.35
N ASP A 403 -21.58 4.68 -14.67
CA ASP A 403 -22.21 3.55 -15.35
C ASP A 403 -21.13 2.73 -16.07
N GLU A 404 -20.75 1.61 -15.48
CA GLU A 404 -19.72 0.71 -16.01
C GLU A 404 -20.31 -0.42 -16.88
N ARG A 405 -21.60 -0.41 -17.26
CA ARG A 405 -22.24 -1.50 -18.02
C ARG A 405 -21.48 -1.92 -19.28
N ALA A 406 -20.91 -0.94 -20.00
CA ALA A 406 -20.15 -1.17 -21.21
C ALA A 406 -18.76 -1.80 -20.99
N LEU A 407 -18.28 -1.85 -19.74
CA LEU A 407 -16.99 -2.43 -19.35
C LEU A 407 -17.12 -3.91 -18.95
N PHE A 408 -18.34 -4.42 -18.78
CA PHE A 408 -18.57 -5.83 -18.46
C PHE A 408 -18.32 -6.73 -19.68
N PRO A 409 -17.87 -7.98 -19.47
CA PRO A 409 -17.65 -8.92 -20.57
C PRO A 409 -18.91 -9.15 -21.43
N GLU A 410 -18.78 -9.01 -22.76
CA GLU A 410 -19.88 -9.25 -23.72
C GLU A 410 -20.56 -10.62 -23.56
N TYR A 411 -19.86 -11.66 -23.07
CA TYR A 411 -20.45 -12.99 -22.90
C TYR A 411 -21.60 -13.03 -21.86
N LEU A 412 -21.70 -12.01 -20.99
CA LEU A 412 -22.74 -11.93 -19.96
C LEU A 412 -24.11 -11.55 -20.51
N ASN A 413 -24.19 -10.94 -21.70
CA ASN A 413 -25.41 -10.33 -22.23
C ASN A 413 -26.14 -9.48 -21.16
N VAL A 414 -25.43 -8.50 -20.58
CA VAL A 414 -25.93 -7.68 -19.47
C VAL A 414 -27.27 -6.99 -19.80
N GLU A 415 -28.15 -6.94 -18.80
CA GLU A 415 -29.47 -6.32 -18.91
C GLU A 415 -29.52 -4.95 -18.23
N ASP A 416 -30.53 -4.16 -18.60
CA ASP A 416 -30.75 -2.84 -18.05
C ASP A 416 -31.46 -2.93 -16.69
N PHE A 417 -30.74 -2.64 -15.60
CA PHE A 417 -31.24 -2.69 -14.24
C PHE A 417 -32.49 -1.82 -14.01
N GLU A 418 -32.64 -0.71 -14.74
CA GLU A 418 -33.79 0.18 -14.60
C GLU A 418 -35.08 -0.39 -15.20
N LYS A 419 -34.97 -1.39 -16.09
CA LYS A 419 -36.10 -1.98 -16.82
C LYS A 419 -36.59 -3.30 -16.23
N PHE A 420 -35.88 -3.85 -15.26
CA PHE A 420 -36.22 -5.14 -14.66
C PHE A 420 -37.34 -4.99 -13.63
N ASP A 421 -38.36 -5.85 -13.74
CA ASP A 421 -39.51 -5.84 -12.83
C ASP A 421 -39.20 -6.70 -11.59
N TYR A 422 -38.44 -6.14 -10.65
CA TYR A 422 -38.03 -6.82 -9.41
C TYR A 422 -39.22 -7.39 -8.63
N ALA A 423 -40.34 -6.65 -8.56
CA ALA A 423 -41.52 -7.06 -7.80
C ALA A 423 -42.34 -8.12 -8.54
N GLY A 424 -42.47 -8.02 -9.86
CA GLY A 424 -43.20 -8.99 -10.67
C GLY A 424 -42.44 -10.31 -10.86
N VAL A 425 -41.11 -10.25 -11.02
CA VAL A 425 -40.27 -11.44 -11.16
C VAL A 425 -40.03 -12.11 -9.81
N HIS A 426 -39.71 -11.32 -8.77
CA HIS A 426 -39.31 -11.78 -7.42
C HIS A 426 -38.29 -12.94 -7.50
N PRO A 427 -37.02 -12.65 -7.83
CA PRO A 427 -36.01 -13.68 -8.01
C PRO A 427 -35.91 -14.65 -6.83
N ASP A 428 -35.58 -15.91 -7.12
CA ASP A 428 -35.32 -16.93 -6.09
C ASP A 428 -34.05 -16.59 -5.30
N ALA A 429 -33.04 -16.03 -5.97
CA ALA A 429 -31.87 -15.48 -5.31
C ALA A 429 -31.40 -14.19 -5.99
N ILE A 430 -30.91 -13.25 -5.18
CA ILE A 430 -30.17 -12.06 -5.63
C ILE A 430 -28.74 -12.17 -5.10
N VAL A 431 -27.75 -11.97 -5.97
CA VAL A 431 -26.32 -11.93 -5.62
C VAL A 431 -25.84 -10.49 -5.69
N ILE A 432 -25.31 -9.96 -4.58
CA ILE A 432 -24.78 -8.60 -4.46
C ILE A 432 -23.30 -8.58 -4.11
N GLN A 433 -22.65 -7.47 -4.45
CA GLN A 433 -21.22 -7.22 -4.20
C GLN A 433 -20.93 -6.04 -3.29
N VAL A 434 -21.84 -5.05 -3.23
CA VAL A 434 -21.61 -3.81 -2.47
C VAL A 434 -21.98 -4.05 -1.00
N PRO A 435 -21.03 -3.92 -0.05
CA PRO A 435 -21.31 -4.28 1.33
C PRO A 435 -21.93 -3.18 2.19
N TYR A 436 -21.88 -1.93 1.72
CA TYR A 436 -21.84 -0.75 2.59
C TYR A 436 -23.19 -0.13 2.95
N ASP A 437 -24.24 -0.38 2.17
CA ASP A 437 -25.47 0.42 2.17
C ASP A 437 -25.13 1.94 2.22
N GLU A 438 -25.66 2.70 3.19
CA GLU A 438 -25.40 4.13 3.36
C GLU A 438 -24.08 4.50 4.06
N TRP A 439 -23.26 3.52 4.45
CA TRP A 439 -22.18 3.73 5.43
C TRP A 439 -20.78 3.97 4.84
N ASN A 440 -20.63 3.94 3.51
CA ASN A 440 -19.34 4.24 2.89
C ASN A 440 -19.20 5.71 2.53
N SER A 441 -18.00 6.24 2.76
CA SER A 441 -17.65 7.65 2.56
C SER A 441 -16.83 7.91 1.29
N SER A 442 -16.75 6.96 0.37
CA SER A 442 -16.12 7.13 -0.95
C SER A 442 -17.05 6.78 -2.12
N LEU A 443 -17.98 5.84 -1.92
CA LEU A 443 -18.88 5.31 -2.95
C LEU A 443 -20.21 4.87 -2.35
N THR A 444 -21.32 5.13 -3.04
CA THR A 444 -22.64 4.57 -2.73
C THR A 444 -23.37 4.07 -3.97
N VAL A 445 -24.49 3.38 -3.78
CA VAL A 445 -25.45 3.00 -4.82
C VAL A 445 -26.83 3.59 -4.50
N HIS A 446 -27.76 3.53 -5.45
CA HIS A 446 -29.13 3.97 -5.16
C HIS A 446 -29.73 3.15 -4.00
N GLU A 447 -30.43 3.80 -3.06
CA GLU A 447 -30.92 3.20 -1.81
C GLU A 447 -31.77 1.93 -2.01
N PHE A 448 -32.45 1.82 -3.16
CA PHE A 448 -33.17 0.61 -3.56
C PHE A 448 -32.28 -0.65 -3.55
N PHE A 449 -31.00 -0.51 -3.87
CA PHE A 449 -30.01 -1.59 -3.92
C PHE A 449 -29.28 -1.82 -2.60
N TYR A 450 -29.56 -1.04 -1.56
CA TYR A 450 -29.04 -1.33 -0.22
C TYR A 450 -29.51 -2.71 0.22
N SER A 451 -28.62 -3.45 0.87
CA SER A 451 -28.85 -4.83 1.33
C SER A 451 -30.08 -4.93 2.26
N SER A 452 -30.33 -3.89 3.05
CA SER A 452 -31.52 -3.73 3.90
C SER A 452 -32.83 -3.61 3.12
N ASN A 453 -32.79 -3.12 1.88
CA ASN A 453 -33.96 -2.89 1.02
C ASN A 453 -34.15 -4.01 -0.01
N ILE A 454 -33.11 -4.35 -0.76
CA ILE A 454 -33.15 -5.31 -1.88
C ILE A 454 -33.51 -6.74 -1.41
N ILE A 455 -33.24 -7.07 -0.15
CA ILE A 455 -33.62 -8.35 0.44
C ILE A 455 -35.13 -8.61 0.38
N ASN A 456 -35.95 -7.55 0.31
CA ASN A 456 -37.41 -7.70 0.21
C ASN A 456 -37.90 -8.09 -1.19
N ALA A 457 -37.01 -8.05 -2.20
CA ALA A 457 -37.31 -8.41 -3.58
C ALA A 457 -36.95 -9.86 -3.93
N THR A 458 -36.44 -10.65 -2.98
CA THR A 458 -35.92 -12.01 -3.21
C THR A 458 -36.25 -12.97 -2.09
N ASP A 459 -36.25 -14.26 -2.39
CA ASP A 459 -36.35 -15.32 -1.38
C ASP A 459 -35.01 -15.60 -0.68
N GLU A 460 -33.88 -15.33 -1.34
CA GLU A 460 -32.52 -15.49 -0.81
C GLU A 460 -31.62 -14.33 -1.26
N LEU A 461 -31.02 -13.60 -0.32
CA LEU A 461 -29.98 -12.62 -0.63
C LEU A 461 -28.59 -13.22 -0.34
N ILE A 462 -27.72 -13.21 -1.34
CA ILE A 462 -26.35 -13.74 -1.27
C ILE A 462 -25.37 -12.58 -1.41
N TYR A 463 -24.50 -12.41 -0.43
CA TYR A 463 -23.40 -11.45 -0.51
C TYR A 463 -22.08 -12.17 -0.86
N VAL A 464 -21.41 -11.67 -1.89
CA VAL A 464 -20.05 -12.07 -2.28
C VAL A 464 -19.16 -10.83 -2.16
N PRO A 465 -18.07 -10.86 -1.35
CA PRO A 465 -17.18 -9.71 -1.24
C PRO A 465 -16.66 -9.22 -2.60
N CYS A 466 -16.70 -7.91 -2.81
CA CYS A 466 -16.22 -7.25 -4.02
C CYS A 466 -14.71 -7.28 -4.20
N PHE A 467 -13.95 -7.62 -3.15
CA PHE A 467 -12.49 -7.61 -3.17
C PHE A 467 -11.92 -9.02 -3.02
N ASP A 468 -11.02 -9.40 -3.93
CA ASP A 468 -10.24 -10.63 -3.82
C ASP A 468 -8.93 -10.38 -3.05
N ILE A 469 -8.98 -10.63 -1.74
CA ILE A 469 -7.95 -10.31 -0.73
C ILE A 469 -7.20 -11.58 -0.33
N ASP A 470 -5.88 -11.55 -0.18
CA ASP A 470 -5.12 -12.72 0.26
C ASP A 470 -5.52 -13.19 1.66
N ASP A 471 -5.35 -14.47 1.92
CA ASP A 471 -5.47 -15.00 3.27
C ASP A 471 -4.35 -14.45 4.17
N PRO A 472 -4.65 -14.06 5.41
CA PRO A 472 -3.60 -13.67 6.35
C PRO A 472 -2.69 -14.86 6.64
N ILE A 473 -1.41 -14.55 6.88
CA ILE A 473 -0.38 -15.54 7.19
C ILE A 473 -0.71 -16.20 8.53
N ASP A 474 -0.94 -15.38 9.56
CA ASP A 474 -1.29 -15.78 10.92
C ASP A 474 -2.18 -14.71 11.61
N SER A 475 -2.40 -14.85 12.93
CA SER A 475 -3.28 -13.97 13.70
C SER A 475 -2.72 -12.56 13.97
N GLU A 476 -1.41 -12.37 13.83
CA GLU A 476 -0.74 -11.08 14.06
C GLU A 476 -0.56 -10.29 12.75
N ASP A 477 -0.88 -10.91 11.61
CA ASP A 477 -0.86 -10.25 10.31
C ASP A 477 -1.82 -9.05 10.29
N LYS A 478 -1.30 -7.87 9.89
CA LYS A 478 -2.08 -6.63 9.74
C LYS A 478 -3.31 -6.82 8.82
N ALA A 479 -3.26 -7.77 7.89
CA ALA A 479 -4.38 -8.08 6.99
C ALA A 479 -5.62 -8.58 7.74
N CYS A 480 -5.45 -9.22 8.91
CA CYS A 480 -6.58 -9.61 9.76
C CYS A 480 -7.47 -8.40 10.08
N ARG A 481 -6.86 -7.25 10.38
CA ARG A 481 -7.60 -6.04 10.76
C ARG A 481 -8.43 -5.48 9.60
N SER A 482 -7.86 -5.45 8.39
CA SER A 482 -8.57 -5.00 7.19
C SER A 482 -9.75 -5.93 6.85
N ILE A 483 -9.57 -7.25 6.99
CA ILE A 483 -10.64 -8.24 6.76
C ILE A 483 -11.76 -8.11 7.80
N GLU A 484 -11.42 -7.86 9.08
CA GLU A 484 -12.42 -7.62 10.12
C GLU A 484 -13.33 -6.43 9.83
N ILE A 485 -12.84 -5.40 9.13
CA ILE A 485 -13.65 -4.24 8.72
C ILE A 485 -14.67 -4.66 7.65
N LEU A 486 -14.32 -5.58 6.76
CA LEU A 486 -15.24 -6.14 5.76
C LEU A 486 -16.25 -7.13 6.37
N ALA A 487 -15.91 -7.74 7.50
CA ALA A 487 -16.86 -8.55 8.27
C ALA A 487 -17.93 -7.69 8.97
N GLU A 488 -17.57 -6.50 9.42
CA GLU A 488 -18.47 -5.54 10.07
C GLU A 488 -19.17 -4.64 9.03
N GLN A 489 -20.07 -5.21 8.22
CA GLN A 489 -20.77 -4.50 7.15
C GLN A 489 -22.27 -4.86 7.11
N PRO A 490 -23.16 -3.94 6.68
CA PRO A 490 -24.60 -4.18 6.66
C PRO A 490 -24.97 -5.33 5.72
N ALA A 491 -24.31 -5.51 4.56
CA ALA A 491 -24.60 -6.67 3.71
C ALA A 491 -24.29 -8.01 4.40
N VAL A 492 -23.28 -8.06 5.27
CA VAL A 492 -22.98 -9.26 6.09
C VAL A 492 -24.09 -9.50 7.11
N VAL A 493 -24.66 -8.45 7.70
CA VAL A 493 -25.79 -8.56 8.65
C VAL A 493 -27.09 -8.89 7.92
N ASN A 494 -27.34 -8.31 6.76
CA ASN A 494 -28.59 -8.39 6.04
C ASN A 494 -28.71 -9.61 5.14
N ALA A 495 -27.66 -10.06 4.45
CA ALA A 495 -27.75 -11.19 3.53
C ALA A 495 -28.22 -12.48 4.24
N ASP A 496 -28.80 -13.41 3.49
CA ASP A 496 -29.10 -14.74 4.01
C ASP A 496 -27.86 -15.64 3.97
N LYS A 497 -26.98 -15.41 2.99
CA LYS A 497 -25.69 -16.09 2.85
C LYS A 497 -24.56 -15.12 2.55
N VAL A 498 -23.38 -15.39 3.11
CA VAL A 498 -22.13 -14.72 2.79
C VAL A 498 -21.15 -15.76 2.28
N LEU A 499 -20.71 -15.63 1.03
CA LEU A 499 -19.80 -16.59 0.41
C LEU A 499 -18.38 -16.03 0.38
N LEU A 500 -17.46 -16.70 1.06
CA LEU A 500 -16.05 -16.33 1.14
C LEU A 500 -15.19 -17.33 0.35
N LYS A 501 -13.98 -16.92 -0.01
CA LYS A 501 -13.08 -17.75 -0.82
C LYS A 501 -12.29 -18.80 -0.01
N SER A 502 -12.17 -18.64 1.31
CA SER A 502 -11.32 -19.49 2.15
C SER A 502 -11.85 -19.66 3.58
N GLU A 503 -11.46 -20.77 4.21
CA GLU A 503 -11.77 -21.04 5.63
C GLU A 503 -11.06 -20.06 6.58
N LYS A 504 -9.87 -19.57 6.21
CA LYS A 504 -9.15 -18.57 7.02
C LYS A 504 -9.94 -17.28 7.14
N GLN A 505 -10.50 -16.78 6.03
CA GLN A 505 -11.35 -15.61 6.04
C GLN A 505 -12.65 -15.88 6.79
N ARG A 506 -13.27 -17.05 6.58
CA ARG A 506 -14.47 -17.47 7.30
C ARG A 506 -14.26 -17.46 8.81
N GLU A 507 -13.15 -17.99 9.30
CA GLU A 507 -12.84 -18.00 10.73
C GLU A 507 -12.67 -16.59 11.30
N LEU A 508 -12.08 -15.66 10.55
CA LEU A 508 -11.99 -14.25 10.95
C LEU A 508 -13.36 -13.58 11.06
N TYR A 509 -14.22 -13.77 10.06
CA TYR A 509 -15.59 -13.26 10.08
C TYR A 509 -16.36 -13.80 11.28
N LEU A 510 -16.33 -15.12 11.49
CA LEU A 510 -16.99 -15.78 12.62
C LEU A 510 -16.48 -15.25 13.95
N ARG A 511 -15.17 -15.18 14.15
CA ARG A 511 -14.55 -14.65 15.39
C ARG A 511 -15.01 -13.24 15.67
N LYS A 512 -15.02 -12.37 14.66
CA LYS A 512 -15.42 -10.96 14.77
C LYS A 512 -16.90 -10.81 15.14
N LEU A 513 -17.78 -11.47 14.38
CA LEU A 513 -19.23 -11.35 14.53
C LEU A 513 -19.73 -12.02 15.81
N ILE A 514 -19.21 -13.20 16.17
CA ILE A 514 -19.50 -13.85 17.44
C ILE A 514 -18.97 -13.00 18.61
N GLY A 515 -17.80 -12.38 18.44
CA GLY A 515 -17.25 -11.44 19.43
C GLY A 515 -18.19 -10.26 19.72
N PHE A 516 -18.93 -9.77 18.72
CA PHE A 516 -19.93 -8.71 18.90
C PHE A 516 -21.26 -9.21 19.47
N SER A 517 -21.69 -10.40 19.08
CA SER A 517 -23.07 -10.87 19.30
C SER A 517 -23.23 -11.98 20.33
N GLY A 518 -22.14 -12.49 20.88
CA GLY A 518 -22.14 -13.56 21.89
C GLY A 518 -22.07 -14.96 21.30
N GLU A 519 -21.49 -15.89 22.06
CA GLU A 519 -21.24 -17.28 21.66
C GLU A 519 -22.53 -18.06 21.32
N GLU A 520 -23.66 -17.66 21.91
CA GLU A 520 -24.99 -18.20 21.62
C GLU A 520 -25.42 -18.02 20.15
N THR A 521 -24.83 -17.07 19.43
CA THR A 521 -25.13 -16.82 18.01
C THR A 521 -24.27 -17.63 17.05
N ARG A 522 -23.30 -18.41 17.55
CA ARG A 522 -22.36 -19.19 16.72
C ARG A 522 -23.06 -19.99 15.62
N ALA A 523 -24.09 -20.76 15.98
CA ALA A 523 -24.80 -21.60 15.02
C ALA A 523 -25.48 -20.78 13.91
N PHE A 524 -25.96 -19.57 14.22
CA PHE A 524 -26.54 -18.69 13.20
C PHE A 524 -25.46 -18.23 12.21
N TRP A 525 -24.32 -17.75 12.72
CA TRP A 525 -23.23 -17.28 11.86
C TRP A 525 -22.56 -18.40 11.06
N GLU A 526 -22.34 -19.58 11.66
CA GLU A 526 -21.72 -20.72 10.99
C GLU A 526 -22.56 -21.26 9.82
N ASN A 527 -23.90 -21.15 9.91
CA ASN A 527 -24.81 -21.52 8.81
C ASN A 527 -24.90 -20.45 7.73
N LYS A 528 -24.68 -19.17 8.09
CA LYS A 528 -24.81 -18.04 7.17
C LYS A 528 -23.54 -17.78 6.36
N ILE A 529 -22.38 -17.97 6.97
CA ILE A 529 -21.08 -17.68 6.35
C ILE A 529 -20.50 -18.99 5.83
N GLU A 530 -20.35 -19.11 4.53
CA GLU A 530 -19.93 -20.33 3.83
C GLU A 530 -18.66 -20.07 3.00
N VAL A 531 -17.86 -21.11 2.81
CA VAL A 531 -16.76 -21.09 1.83
C VAL A 531 -17.25 -21.69 0.52
N SER A 532 -16.98 -21.01 -0.58
CA SER A 532 -17.34 -21.47 -1.92
C SER A 532 -16.11 -21.51 -2.83
N PRO A 533 -15.84 -22.64 -3.53
CA PRO A 533 -14.74 -22.71 -4.49
C PRO A 533 -14.95 -21.79 -5.70
N TYR A 534 -16.17 -21.31 -5.90
CA TYR A 534 -16.60 -20.46 -7.01
C TYR A 534 -16.42 -18.95 -6.76
N VAL A 535 -15.92 -18.54 -5.59
CA VAL A 535 -15.70 -17.13 -5.22
C VAL A 535 -14.22 -16.78 -5.33
N GLY A 536 -13.88 -15.62 -5.89
CA GLY A 536 -12.51 -15.09 -6.06
C GLY A 536 -11.87 -15.42 -7.41
N ARG A 537 -10.83 -14.67 -7.79
CA ARG A 537 -10.24 -14.69 -9.15
C ARG A 537 -9.66 -16.04 -9.58
N ASP A 538 -9.22 -16.83 -8.63
CA ASP A 538 -8.63 -18.15 -8.84
C ASP A 538 -9.63 -19.31 -8.71
N TRP A 539 -10.94 -19.04 -8.84
CA TRP A 539 -12.01 -20.04 -8.72
C TRP A 539 -11.80 -21.26 -9.63
N GLN A 540 -11.31 -21.06 -10.86
CA GLN A 540 -11.03 -22.13 -11.81
C GLN A 540 -10.05 -23.16 -11.24
N LYS A 541 -9.02 -22.71 -10.50
CA LYS A 541 -8.02 -23.60 -9.90
C LYS A 541 -8.60 -24.38 -8.73
N ARG A 542 -9.43 -23.74 -7.90
CA ARG A 542 -10.10 -24.38 -6.76
C ARG A 542 -11.09 -25.46 -7.19
N VAL A 543 -11.89 -25.17 -8.21
CA VAL A 543 -12.84 -26.15 -8.75
C VAL A 543 -12.10 -27.37 -9.34
N GLN A 544 -10.94 -27.16 -9.96
CA GLN A 544 -10.09 -28.26 -10.44
C GLN A 544 -9.45 -29.09 -9.32
N SER A 545 -9.04 -28.47 -8.20
CA SER A 545 -8.42 -29.17 -7.07
C SER A 545 -9.42 -29.99 -6.25
N ASP A 546 -10.68 -29.55 -6.15
CA ASP A 546 -11.70 -30.17 -5.29
C ASP A 546 -12.36 -31.42 -5.89
N GLY A 547 -11.97 -31.83 -7.10
CA GLY A 547 -12.52 -33.02 -7.75
C GLY A 547 -14.03 -32.93 -8.01
N LEU A 548 -14.61 -31.72 -7.98
CA LEU A 548 -16.01 -31.48 -8.34
C LEU A 548 -16.19 -31.56 -9.86
N ALA A 549 -16.54 -32.78 -10.29
CA ALA A 549 -17.26 -33.20 -11.49
C ALA A 549 -16.69 -32.90 -12.89
N ASP A 550 -16.58 -33.98 -13.68
CA ASP A 550 -16.41 -33.98 -15.14
C ASP A 550 -17.50 -33.16 -15.87
N ASP A 551 -18.63 -32.85 -15.22
CA ASP A 551 -19.71 -32.01 -15.74
C ASP A 551 -19.32 -30.53 -15.86
N ILE A 552 -18.48 -30.02 -14.94
CA ILE A 552 -17.92 -28.65 -15.04
C ILE A 552 -16.84 -28.62 -16.11
N LYS A 553 -16.00 -29.65 -16.21
CA LYS A 553 -15.07 -29.80 -17.34
C LYS A 553 -15.80 -29.77 -18.67
N ASN A 554 -16.93 -30.47 -18.81
CA ASN A 554 -17.67 -30.51 -20.06
C ASN A 554 -18.49 -29.23 -20.32
N ALA A 555 -18.99 -28.53 -19.30
CA ALA A 555 -19.66 -27.23 -19.47
C ALA A 555 -18.65 -26.11 -19.76
N VAL A 556 -17.51 -26.09 -19.06
CA VAL A 556 -16.37 -25.18 -19.29
C VAL A 556 -15.70 -25.48 -20.63
N CYS A 557 -15.55 -26.74 -21.05
CA CYS A 557 -15.01 -27.10 -22.37
C CYS A 557 -16.02 -26.94 -23.51
N ALA A 558 -17.32 -27.19 -23.33
CA ALA A 558 -18.32 -26.99 -24.39
C ALA A 558 -18.70 -25.51 -24.59
N HIS A 559 -18.52 -24.66 -23.57
CA HIS A 559 -18.48 -23.22 -23.77
C HIS A 559 -17.11 -22.74 -24.26
N ALA A 560 -15.97 -23.29 -23.83
CA ALA A 560 -14.67 -22.94 -24.42
C ALA A 560 -14.57 -23.28 -25.92
N GLU A 561 -15.14 -24.41 -26.36
CA GLU A 561 -15.19 -24.81 -27.78
C GLU A 561 -16.24 -24.03 -28.60
N ASN A 562 -17.25 -23.41 -27.97
CA ASN A 562 -18.17 -22.48 -28.65
C ASN A 562 -17.76 -21.01 -28.51
N ILE A 563 -16.87 -20.67 -27.57
CA ILE A 563 -16.13 -19.42 -27.50
C ILE A 563 -15.16 -19.36 -28.70
N ASP A 564 -14.50 -20.48 -29.02
CA ASP A 564 -13.70 -20.64 -30.25
C ASP A 564 -14.48 -20.50 -31.57
N ALA A 565 -15.82 -20.61 -31.55
CA ALA A 565 -16.66 -20.57 -32.76
C ALA A 565 -17.69 -19.42 -32.81
N SER A 566 -17.95 -18.70 -31.71
CA SER A 566 -18.94 -17.61 -31.66
C SER A 566 -18.52 -16.38 -30.85
N GLY A 567 -17.26 -16.32 -30.38
CA GLY A 567 -16.60 -15.11 -29.84
C GLY A 567 -16.35 -13.99 -30.87
N HIS A 568 -17.08 -13.94 -31.98
CA HIS A 568 -16.80 -13.06 -33.12
C HIS A 568 -17.14 -11.56 -32.86
N GLY A 569 -17.27 -11.13 -31.60
CA GLY A 569 -17.48 -9.72 -31.22
C GLY A 569 -16.46 -9.25 -30.18
N HIS A 570 -16.38 -9.93 -29.03
CA HIS A 570 -15.44 -9.59 -27.95
C HIS A 570 -14.15 -10.39 -27.98
N ASP A 571 -14.13 -11.65 -28.44
CA ASP A 571 -12.85 -12.26 -28.80
C ASP A 571 -12.34 -11.60 -30.09
N GLU A 572 -13.18 -11.12 -30.99
CA GLU A 572 -12.69 -10.27 -32.08
C GLU A 572 -12.10 -8.96 -31.56
N LYS A 573 -12.67 -8.29 -30.55
CA LYS A 573 -12.14 -7.01 -30.04
C LYS A 573 -10.98 -7.18 -29.06
N LYS A 574 -11.02 -8.18 -28.17
CA LYS A 574 -9.93 -8.53 -27.25
C LYS A 574 -8.80 -9.27 -27.97
N SER A 575 -9.10 -10.15 -28.93
CA SER A 575 -8.08 -10.68 -29.84
C SER A 575 -7.63 -9.65 -30.87
N ALA A 576 -8.43 -8.67 -31.29
CA ALA A 576 -7.95 -7.55 -32.11
C ALA A 576 -7.08 -6.61 -31.29
N ASP A 577 -7.40 -6.34 -30.02
CA ASP A 577 -6.57 -5.54 -29.13
C ASP A 577 -5.28 -6.29 -28.76
N GLU A 578 -5.34 -7.59 -28.49
CA GLU A 578 -4.16 -8.44 -28.29
C GLU A 578 -3.36 -8.61 -29.58
N ALA A 579 -4.01 -8.73 -30.74
CA ALA A 579 -3.34 -8.79 -32.03
C ALA A 579 -2.72 -7.45 -32.39
N ALA A 580 -3.39 -6.33 -32.07
CA ALA A 580 -2.85 -4.98 -32.23
C ALA A 580 -1.68 -4.76 -31.28
N MET A 581 -1.75 -5.23 -30.03
CA MET A 581 -0.63 -5.20 -29.09
C MET A 581 0.53 -6.07 -29.54
N LYS A 582 0.27 -7.29 -30.01
CA LYS A 582 1.30 -8.17 -30.59
C LYS A 582 1.91 -7.56 -31.86
N GLN A 583 1.11 -6.89 -32.68
CA GLN A 583 1.58 -6.19 -33.86
C GLN A 583 2.45 -4.98 -33.47
N ALA A 584 1.98 -4.12 -32.57
CA ALA A 584 2.73 -2.98 -32.07
C ALA A 584 4.05 -3.40 -31.40
N TRP A 585 4.04 -4.50 -30.64
CA TRP A 585 5.22 -5.11 -30.08
C TRP A 585 6.19 -5.64 -31.16
N SER A 586 5.67 -6.33 -32.17
CA SER A 586 6.46 -6.78 -33.31
C SER A 586 7.05 -5.60 -34.10
N GLU A 587 6.33 -4.49 -34.21
CA GLU A 587 6.80 -3.26 -34.86
C GLU A 587 7.90 -2.59 -34.03
N PHE A 588 7.76 -2.54 -32.70
CA PHE A 588 8.78 -2.06 -31.77
C PHE A 588 10.07 -2.88 -31.85
N LEU A 589 9.97 -4.22 -31.88
CA LEU A 589 11.12 -5.12 -32.01
C LEU A 589 11.76 -5.08 -33.42
N GLY A 590 11.02 -4.65 -34.44
CA GLY A 590 11.50 -4.55 -35.81
C GLY A 590 12.04 -5.88 -36.37
N GLU A 591 13.31 -5.90 -36.75
CA GLU A 591 13.97 -7.10 -37.30
C GLU A 591 14.13 -8.25 -36.28
N TYR A 592 13.86 -7.98 -34.99
CA TYR A 592 13.97 -8.93 -33.90
C TYR A 592 12.63 -9.54 -33.44
N ALA A 593 11.54 -9.28 -34.17
CA ALA A 593 10.18 -9.69 -33.78
C ALA A 593 10.00 -11.18 -33.45
N ASP A 594 10.76 -12.08 -34.09
CA ASP A 594 10.69 -13.53 -33.85
C ASP A 594 11.59 -14.00 -32.68
N ARG A 595 12.29 -13.09 -32.00
CA ARG A 595 13.24 -13.42 -30.92
C ARG A 595 12.60 -13.25 -29.55
N LYS A 596 13.16 -13.97 -28.57
CA LYS A 596 12.81 -13.75 -27.17
C LYS A 596 13.33 -12.41 -26.66
N ALA A 597 12.52 -11.68 -25.93
CA ALA A 597 12.85 -10.34 -25.45
C ALA A 597 13.22 -10.35 -23.96
N VAL A 598 14.47 -9.98 -23.67
CA VAL A 598 14.94 -9.77 -22.30
C VAL A 598 15.13 -8.29 -22.06
N VAL A 599 14.43 -7.75 -21.08
CA VAL A 599 14.55 -6.34 -20.72
C VAL A 599 15.65 -6.18 -19.67
N TYR A 600 16.63 -5.33 -19.98
CA TYR A 600 17.63 -4.87 -19.04
C TYR A 600 17.27 -3.47 -18.54
N TYR A 601 16.69 -3.39 -17.34
CA TYR A 601 16.21 -2.15 -16.74
C TYR A 601 17.13 -1.73 -15.59
N TYR A 602 17.78 -0.57 -15.71
CA TYR A 602 18.72 -0.10 -14.72
C TYR A 602 18.42 1.35 -14.30
N THR A 603 18.79 1.68 -13.08
CA THR A 603 18.28 2.81 -12.32
C THR A 603 19.37 3.81 -11.99
N ILE A 604 18.93 5.03 -11.68
CA ILE A 604 19.83 6.09 -11.24
C ILE A 604 20.63 5.68 -10.00
N SER A 605 20.06 4.89 -9.10
CA SER A 605 20.71 4.51 -7.85
C SER A 605 21.95 3.67 -8.07
N THR A 606 21.90 2.70 -8.99
CA THR A 606 23.07 1.89 -9.33
C THR A 606 24.21 2.74 -9.86
N LEU A 607 23.92 3.68 -10.77
CA LEU A 607 24.93 4.61 -11.30
C LEU A 607 25.49 5.53 -10.20
N MET A 608 24.64 6.12 -9.36
CA MET A 608 25.06 7.10 -8.35
C MET A 608 25.86 6.45 -7.21
N CYS A 609 25.54 5.22 -6.82
CA CYS A 609 26.22 4.54 -5.72
C CYS A 609 27.51 3.85 -6.16
N ARG A 610 27.53 3.26 -7.35
CA ARG A 610 28.64 2.43 -7.82
C ARG A 610 29.56 3.16 -8.81
N GLY A 611 29.15 4.29 -9.37
CA GLY A 611 29.96 5.12 -10.25
C GLY A 611 30.48 4.33 -11.46
N GLU A 612 31.79 4.37 -11.70
CA GLU A 612 32.43 3.64 -12.80
C GLU A 612 32.13 2.12 -12.78
N ALA A 613 31.99 1.51 -11.60
CA ALA A 613 31.71 0.08 -11.49
C ALA A 613 30.32 -0.29 -12.04
N ALA A 614 29.33 0.61 -11.96
CA ALA A 614 28.04 0.42 -12.63
C ALA A 614 28.22 0.39 -14.14
N ILE A 615 29.02 1.29 -14.71
CA ILE A 615 29.26 1.33 -16.15
C ILE A 615 30.01 0.08 -16.61
N ASP A 616 31.00 -0.37 -15.85
CA ASP A 616 31.68 -1.64 -16.12
C ASP A 616 30.69 -2.81 -16.14
N LYS A 617 29.69 -2.78 -15.26
CA LYS A 617 28.62 -3.79 -15.24
C LYS A 617 27.75 -3.68 -16.49
N PHE A 618 27.29 -2.47 -16.83
CA PHE A 618 26.45 -2.22 -18.00
C PHE A 618 27.15 -2.67 -19.30
N GLU A 619 28.46 -2.42 -19.41
CA GLU A 619 29.28 -2.88 -20.54
C GLU A 619 29.40 -4.42 -20.59
N ARG A 620 29.61 -5.10 -19.45
CA ARG A 620 29.61 -6.58 -19.40
C ARG A 620 28.27 -7.18 -19.84
N VAL A 621 27.16 -6.55 -19.43
CA VAL A 621 25.81 -6.97 -19.80
C VAL A 621 25.60 -6.80 -21.30
N LEU A 622 26.00 -5.64 -21.85
CA LEU A 622 25.98 -5.39 -23.29
C LEU A 622 26.77 -6.45 -24.08
N ASP A 623 28.01 -6.73 -23.67
CA ASP A 623 28.86 -7.72 -24.34
C ASP A 623 28.20 -9.12 -24.33
N THR A 624 27.63 -9.51 -23.18
CA THR A 624 26.96 -10.81 -23.01
C THR A 624 25.74 -10.95 -23.93
N PHE A 625 24.89 -9.92 -24.00
CA PHE A 625 23.70 -9.95 -24.85
C PHE A 625 24.05 -9.82 -26.33
N ALA A 626 25.01 -8.98 -26.70
CA ALA A 626 25.47 -8.85 -28.09
C ALA A 626 26.12 -10.14 -28.61
N GLU A 627 26.83 -10.90 -27.77
CA GLU A 627 27.34 -12.23 -28.14
C GLU A 627 26.19 -13.22 -28.35
N THR A 628 25.24 -13.26 -27.43
CA THR A 628 24.09 -14.19 -27.48
C THR A 628 23.15 -13.87 -28.65
N ALA A 629 23.00 -12.59 -29.00
CA ALA A 629 22.18 -12.14 -30.12
C ALA A 629 22.67 -12.67 -31.48
N LYS A 630 23.98 -12.95 -31.63
CA LYS A 630 24.54 -13.57 -32.85
C LYS A 630 24.05 -15.00 -33.06
N GLU A 631 23.57 -15.66 -32.00
CA GLU A 631 22.92 -16.97 -32.11
C GLU A 631 21.48 -16.90 -32.63
N GLY A 632 20.92 -15.68 -32.78
CA GLY A 632 19.59 -15.43 -33.36
C GLY A 632 18.41 -15.78 -32.45
N LYS A 633 18.64 -16.06 -31.16
CA LYS A 633 17.60 -16.52 -30.23
C LYS A 633 16.94 -15.41 -29.41
N LEU A 634 17.69 -14.35 -29.12
CA LEU A 634 17.35 -13.34 -28.12
C LEU A 634 17.59 -11.92 -28.68
N VAL A 635 16.83 -10.97 -28.15
CA VAL A 635 17.06 -9.53 -28.26
C VAL A 635 17.04 -8.96 -26.85
N ALA A 636 17.99 -8.05 -26.56
CA ALA A 636 18.03 -7.34 -25.30
C ALA A 636 17.49 -5.92 -25.48
N ILE A 637 16.62 -5.48 -24.58
CA ILE A 637 16.06 -4.12 -24.60
C ILE A 637 16.65 -3.39 -23.40
N PHE A 638 17.51 -2.42 -23.64
CA PHE A 638 18.15 -1.61 -22.61
C PHE A 638 17.24 -0.42 -22.31
N VAL A 639 16.73 -0.39 -21.09
CA VAL A 639 15.74 0.60 -20.63
C VAL A 639 16.38 1.38 -19.47
N PRO A 640 16.96 2.57 -19.72
CA PRO A 640 17.35 3.46 -18.64
C PRO A 640 16.09 3.98 -17.94
N GLN A 641 16.02 3.87 -16.62
CA GLN A 641 14.96 4.53 -15.85
C GLN A 641 14.89 6.05 -16.21
N ASP A 642 13.68 6.60 -16.38
CA ASP A 642 13.48 8.02 -16.73
C ASP A 642 14.25 8.96 -15.81
N TYR A 643 14.20 8.69 -14.52
CA TYR A 643 14.91 9.46 -13.50
C TYR A 643 16.43 9.45 -13.69
N LEU A 644 17.02 8.37 -14.22
CA LEU A 644 18.46 8.32 -14.51
C LEU A 644 18.81 9.34 -15.59
N THR A 645 18.10 9.30 -16.71
CA THR A 645 18.35 10.18 -17.85
C THR A 645 18.11 11.65 -17.45
N ALA A 646 17.03 11.91 -16.70
CA ALA A 646 16.65 13.25 -16.27
C ALA A 646 17.60 13.87 -15.22
N ASN A 647 18.37 13.05 -14.49
CA ASN A 647 19.21 13.50 -13.37
C ASN A 647 20.68 13.12 -13.51
N LEU A 648 21.14 12.91 -14.74
CA LEU A 648 22.53 12.54 -15.04
C LEU A 648 23.53 13.66 -14.67
N ASP A 649 23.06 14.91 -14.55
CA ASP A 649 23.83 16.04 -14.04
C ASP A 649 24.29 15.86 -12.59
N LYS A 650 23.64 14.97 -11.83
CA LYS A 650 24.01 14.65 -10.44
C LYS A 650 25.17 13.67 -10.33
N ALA A 651 25.49 12.95 -11.40
CA ALA A 651 26.64 12.06 -11.45
C ALA A 651 27.95 12.86 -11.51
N GLU A 652 29.04 12.26 -11.05
CA GLU A 652 30.38 12.85 -11.23
C GLU A 652 30.72 12.94 -12.72
N ASP A 653 31.50 13.96 -13.11
CA ASP A 653 31.72 14.31 -14.52
C ASP A 653 32.31 13.16 -15.34
N ASP A 654 33.26 12.41 -14.76
CA ASP A 654 33.91 11.24 -15.37
C ASP A 654 32.94 10.06 -15.57
N VAL A 655 32.10 9.78 -14.55
CA VAL A 655 31.03 8.78 -14.61
C VAL A 655 30.02 9.15 -15.69
N ARG A 656 29.62 10.43 -15.77
CA ARG A 656 28.68 10.92 -16.79
C ARG A 656 29.25 10.76 -18.20
N GLU A 657 30.50 11.15 -18.42
CA GLU A 657 31.15 11.02 -19.73
C GLU A 657 31.26 9.55 -20.17
N ARG A 658 31.65 8.65 -19.27
CA ARG A 658 31.67 7.21 -19.55
C ARG A 658 30.27 6.66 -19.84
N TYR A 659 29.24 7.09 -19.10
CA TYR A 659 27.88 6.65 -19.32
C TYR A 659 27.38 7.05 -20.72
N LEU A 660 27.62 8.29 -21.13
CA LEU A 660 27.26 8.76 -22.47
C LEU A 660 28.01 7.97 -23.57
N ALA A 661 29.28 7.66 -23.36
CA ALA A 661 30.04 6.80 -24.28
C ALA A 661 29.48 5.36 -24.33
N PHE A 662 28.99 4.84 -23.20
CA PHE A 662 28.29 3.56 -23.14
C PHE A 662 26.98 3.58 -23.93
N VAL A 663 26.15 4.62 -23.78
CA VAL A 663 24.89 4.75 -24.54
C VAL A 663 25.14 4.69 -26.05
N GLU A 664 26.18 5.39 -26.54
CA GLU A 664 26.56 5.32 -27.95
C GLU A 664 26.98 3.91 -28.38
N LYS A 665 27.63 3.12 -27.51
CA LYS A 665 27.94 1.72 -27.81
C LYS A 665 26.67 0.88 -27.91
N VAL A 666 25.72 1.05 -26.98
CA VAL A 666 24.46 0.30 -26.96
C VAL A 666 23.65 0.58 -28.23
N LYS A 667 23.51 1.85 -28.63
CA LYS A 667 22.79 2.27 -29.84
C LYS A 667 23.34 1.66 -31.14
N ASN A 668 24.60 1.23 -31.14
CA ASN A 668 25.28 0.64 -32.29
C ASN A 668 25.49 -0.88 -32.17
N ALA A 669 25.01 -1.52 -31.11
CA ALA A 669 25.19 -2.95 -30.89
C ALA A 669 24.13 -3.79 -31.63
N GLU A 670 24.57 -4.88 -32.25
CA GLU A 670 23.68 -5.81 -32.96
C GLU A 670 22.85 -6.63 -31.95
N GLY A 671 21.54 -6.77 -32.20
CA GLY A 671 20.63 -7.52 -31.34
C GLY A 671 20.30 -6.88 -30.00
N VAL A 672 20.52 -5.57 -29.91
CA VAL A 672 20.17 -4.76 -28.76
C VAL A 672 19.29 -3.59 -29.21
N ILE A 673 18.24 -3.32 -28.44
CA ILE A 673 17.36 -2.17 -28.61
C ILE A 673 17.64 -1.20 -27.48
N TRP A 674 17.86 0.06 -27.82
CA TRP A 674 17.96 1.16 -26.85
C TRP A 674 16.59 1.83 -26.75
N ASP A 675 15.96 1.74 -25.58
CA ASP A 675 14.62 2.27 -25.34
C ASP A 675 14.68 3.45 -24.36
N GLU A 676 15.10 4.62 -24.86
CA GLU A 676 15.19 5.85 -24.05
C GLU A 676 13.84 6.47 -23.69
N ASP A 677 12.80 6.15 -24.45
CA ASP A 677 11.44 6.68 -24.25
C ASP A 677 10.57 5.71 -23.44
N ASN A 678 11.15 4.64 -22.90
CA ASN A 678 10.49 3.62 -22.08
C ASN A 678 9.23 3.00 -22.74
N GLN A 679 9.21 2.93 -24.08
CA GLN A 679 8.06 2.41 -24.84
C GLN A 679 7.81 0.92 -24.53
N SER A 680 8.87 0.16 -24.24
CA SER A 680 8.75 -1.26 -23.89
C SER A 680 7.95 -1.50 -22.61
N LEU A 681 7.83 -0.52 -21.71
CA LEU A 681 7.06 -0.63 -20.46
C LEU A 681 5.55 -0.80 -20.73
N GLU A 682 5.03 -0.33 -21.86
CA GLU A 682 3.64 -0.56 -22.27
C GLU A 682 3.37 -2.03 -22.65
N PHE A 683 4.45 -2.79 -22.90
CA PHE A 683 4.42 -4.18 -23.37
C PHE A 683 4.97 -5.16 -22.35
N ILE A 684 4.92 -4.87 -21.04
CA ILE A 684 5.48 -5.76 -19.98
C ILE A 684 5.00 -7.21 -20.14
N ASP A 685 3.73 -7.45 -20.49
CA ASP A 685 3.18 -8.81 -20.70
C ASP A 685 3.86 -9.59 -21.84
N MET A 686 4.55 -8.90 -22.74
CA MET A 686 5.24 -9.49 -23.88
C MET A 686 6.70 -9.84 -23.58
N TRP A 687 7.22 -9.49 -22.40
CA TRP A 687 8.60 -9.74 -22.02
C TRP A 687 8.81 -11.22 -21.66
N ASP A 688 9.90 -11.82 -22.14
CA ASP A 688 10.27 -13.19 -21.75
C ASP A 688 10.98 -13.24 -20.39
N ALA A 689 11.71 -12.18 -20.04
CA ALA A 689 12.41 -12.06 -18.77
C ALA A 689 12.80 -10.62 -18.46
N TYR A 690 12.93 -10.33 -17.17
CA TYR A 690 13.49 -9.10 -16.62
C TYR A 690 14.87 -9.36 -16.05
N TYR A 691 15.82 -8.48 -16.38
CA TYR A 691 17.13 -8.41 -15.76
C TYR A 691 17.41 -6.96 -15.36
N GLY A 692 18.02 -6.72 -14.20
CA GLY A 692 18.45 -5.37 -13.82
C GLY A 692 18.16 -5.02 -12.38
N ASP A 693 17.93 -3.75 -12.12
CA ASP A 693 17.88 -3.21 -10.75
C ASP A 693 16.58 -3.54 -10.01
N THR A 694 16.57 -3.20 -8.71
CA THR A 694 15.35 -3.25 -7.89
C THR A 694 14.41 -2.09 -8.23
N GLY A 695 13.10 -2.28 -8.02
CA GLY A 695 12.10 -1.21 -8.16
C GLY A 695 10.70 -1.70 -8.55
N VAL A 696 9.81 -0.74 -8.82
CA VAL A 696 8.40 -0.99 -9.20
C VAL A 696 8.27 -1.93 -10.40
N ILE A 697 9.08 -1.75 -11.44
CA ILE A 697 9.03 -2.59 -12.65
C ILE A 697 9.43 -4.05 -12.35
N ALA A 698 10.46 -4.26 -11.53
CA ALA A 698 10.84 -5.60 -11.10
C ALA A 698 9.73 -6.28 -10.27
N MET A 699 9.05 -5.52 -9.40
CA MET A 699 7.90 -6.01 -8.64
C MET A 699 6.72 -6.36 -9.55
N GLU A 700 6.44 -5.52 -10.55
CA GLU A 700 5.37 -5.77 -11.52
C GLU A 700 5.63 -7.04 -12.35
N CYS A 701 6.87 -7.24 -12.79
CA CYS A 701 7.29 -8.47 -13.46
C CYS A 701 7.06 -9.71 -12.56
N ALA A 702 7.46 -9.64 -11.29
CA ALA A 702 7.25 -10.71 -10.33
C ALA A 702 5.76 -11.03 -10.12
N ASN A 703 4.92 -10.00 -9.98
CA ASN A 703 3.45 -10.15 -9.85
C ASN A 703 2.85 -10.84 -11.09
N ARG A 704 3.36 -10.54 -12.29
CA ARG A 704 2.95 -11.15 -13.56
C ARG A 704 3.59 -12.51 -13.82
N LYS A 705 4.47 -12.99 -12.93
CA LYS A 705 5.25 -14.24 -13.07
C LYS A 705 6.21 -14.24 -14.26
N ILE A 706 6.62 -13.07 -14.70
CA ILE A 706 7.75 -12.92 -15.61
C ILE A 706 9.01 -13.25 -14.81
N PRO A 707 9.93 -14.09 -15.31
CA PRO A 707 11.19 -14.37 -14.62
C PRO A 707 11.99 -13.10 -14.35
N VAL A 708 12.33 -12.85 -13.08
CA VAL A 708 13.10 -11.69 -12.63
C VAL A 708 14.47 -12.15 -12.16
N MET A 709 15.52 -11.52 -12.69
CA MET A 709 16.88 -11.63 -12.15
C MET A 709 17.38 -10.24 -11.77
N LEU A 710 17.67 -10.04 -10.49
CA LEU A 710 18.25 -8.78 -10.02
C LEU A 710 19.75 -8.75 -10.30
N GLU A 711 20.24 -7.61 -10.77
CA GLU A 711 21.66 -7.44 -11.04
C GLU A 711 22.48 -7.31 -9.77
N ASN A 712 23.72 -7.78 -9.87
CA ASN A 712 24.74 -7.55 -8.86
C ASN A 712 25.94 -6.98 -9.58
N VAL A 713 26.28 -5.72 -9.27
CA VAL A 713 27.39 -4.98 -9.90
C VAL A 713 28.75 -5.63 -9.61
N ASP A 714 28.86 -6.31 -8.47
CA ASP A 714 30.09 -6.97 -8.02
C ASP A 714 30.31 -8.33 -8.73
N ILE A 715 29.34 -8.81 -9.53
CA ILE A 715 29.39 -10.02 -10.36
C ILE A 715 29.39 -9.62 -11.84
#